data_AF-A0ABD6RN12-F1
#
_entry.id   AF-A0ABD6RN12-F1
#
_cell.length_a   1.000
_cell.length_b   1.000
_cell.length_c   1.000
_cell.angle_alpha   90.00
_cell.angle_beta   90.00
_cell.angle_gamma   90.00
#
_symmetry.space_group_name_H-M   'P 1'
#
loop_
_entity.id
_entity.type
_entity.pdbx_description
1 polymer ?
#
loop_
_entity_poly.entity_id
_entity_poly.type
_entity_poly.pdbx_seq_one_letter_code
_entity_poly.pdbx_strand_id
1 'polypeptide(L)'
;MRDILFPFQETALSELHDKINKAHLMWSERDPQIISFSAPTGSGKTIIMTTLFEDILYGNADNIGEPDSVFIWLSDSPELNEQTRLKIESKSDKIRVRDLVTIDSTFNAEYFEGGCIYFLNTQKLGSDKLLTGTSDNRQYSIWETLTNTAKRIPKKFYVVIDEAHRGTYTSMQAENKAQSIMQKFIKGSEDDGLCVMPLVIGVTATPQRFDSLIAGTTSTVQKVIVPPEHVRESGLLKDRIIIHYPDIQLNADMTMFKGAVDNWRKKCIHWKTYCEREDEKMVNPILVIQVEDGNDRIATQTDLGACIDLLEETLGRKLQPGEAVHTFNDRGTLKVRDVEIQQIEASRIQDEENVLVVFFKMNLSTGWDCPRAETMMSFRSAQDYTYIAQLLGRMIRTPLARRISSDAELNSVSLFLPYFDEETVKNVVNALRDSEAAMPTEAGTSKELVTLGRNLAYSDVFEAMDNLITYRIDSSRKQAPLKLLIQLSRALTMDGIDLGAQKAVKNAVLSKMDDEILRIKESGDYDTRGASITGFALGTLIFDYGDNAYSFDEETQTMTMSEFDISRHFEQAGKLLGEGLHKEYWIRHSTRDHIDVKKEIIILTNDTDAMERINDYAEKEFISLYENNKRSIARLSEARKNVYERLTNASVQPISVPWILPNSIDFSVPENSMKFEQHLYCSEDGTFETSLNTWEIGVVTEELKNGAVCWLRNLDRKKWSLEIPYEVGGVTTSMFPDLVIVRSDAQGYVFDILEPHDPSRKDNYPKAVGLAKFAEKHWDKFGRIQLIRLKKGVDGREHFYRLDMGKTTIRNKVRGITSNEELDRIFDTDAVRED
;
A
#
# COMPACT_ATOMS: atom_id res chain seq x y z
N MET A 1 -19.54 -5.81 3.34
CA MET A 1 -18.41 -6.42 4.07
C MET A 1 -17.31 -5.39 4.04
N ARG A 2 -16.81 -4.93 5.20
CA ARG A 2 -15.79 -3.88 5.28
C ARG A 2 -14.51 -4.32 4.56
N ASP A 3 -14.00 -3.48 3.67
CA ASP A 3 -12.67 -3.71 3.09
C ASP A 3 -11.62 -3.60 4.20
N ILE A 4 -10.72 -4.58 4.28
CA ILE A 4 -9.60 -4.54 5.22
C ILE A 4 -8.60 -3.51 4.71
N LEU A 5 -8.28 -2.52 5.54
CA LEU A 5 -7.27 -1.50 5.21
C LEU A 5 -5.89 -2.15 5.00
N PHE A 6 -5.12 -1.58 4.08
CA PHE A 6 -3.71 -1.94 3.95
C PHE A 6 -2.90 -1.38 5.14
N PRO A 7 -1.76 -1.99 5.53
CA PRO A 7 -0.98 -1.53 6.69
C PRO A 7 -0.61 -0.03 6.66
N PHE A 8 -0.29 0.50 5.47
CA PHE A 8 0.00 1.93 5.31
C PHE A 8 -1.24 2.81 5.50
N GLN A 9 -2.42 2.32 5.14
CA GLN A 9 -3.70 3.01 5.34
C GLN A 9 -4.10 3.00 6.81
N GLU A 10 -3.89 1.89 7.53
CA GLU A 10 -4.07 1.82 8.99
C GLU A 10 -3.14 2.80 9.70
N THR A 11 -1.89 2.89 9.26
CA THR A 11 -0.91 3.85 9.80
C THR A 11 -1.36 5.28 9.56
N ALA A 12 -1.76 5.63 8.33
CA ALA A 12 -2.28 6.95 8.00
C ALA A 12 -3.54 7.31 8.79
N LEU A 13 -4.45 6.34 8.97
CA LEU A 13 -5.67 6.51 9.78
C LEU A 13 -5.32 6.79 11.25
N SER A 14 -4.38 6.04 11.83
CA SER A 14 -3.90 6.27 13.19
C SER A 14 -3.27 7.67 13.33
N GLU A 15 -2.45 8.09 12.37
CA GLU A 15 -1.88 9.43 12.38
C GLU A 15 -2.94 10.53 12.25
N LEU A 16 -3.97 10.33 11.42
CA LEU A 16 -5.08 11.27 11.30
C LEU A 16 -5.82 11.46 12.63
N HIS A 17 -6.13 10.36 13.34
CA HIS A 17 -6.71 10.44 14.69
C HIS A 17 -5.82 11.21 15.65
N ASP A 18 -4.51 10.94 15.67
CA ASP A 18 -3.55 11.66 16.51
C ASP A 18 -3.51 13.15 16.19
N LYS A 19 -3.55 13.52 14.90
CA LYS A 19 -3.55 14.93 14.47
C LYS A 19 -4.85 15.63 14.81
N ILE A 20 -6.00 14.96 14.67
CA ILE A 20 -7.31 15.50 15.07
C ILE A 20 -7.36 15.74 16.58
N ASN A 21 -6.91 14.78 17.38
CA ASN A 21 -6.83 14.95 18.84
C ASN A 21 -5.95 16.13 19.23
N LYS A 22 -4.77 16.28 18.60
CA LYS A 22 -3.90 17.45 18.79
C LYS A 22 -4.57 18.74 18.35
N ALA A 23 -5.24 18.75 17.20
CA ALA A 23 -5.97 19.91 16.70
C ALA A 23 -7.06 20.34 17.69
N HIS A 24 -7.85 19.41 18.22
CA HIS A 24 -8.88 19.71 19.22
C HIS A 24 -8.35 20.23 20.55
N LEU A 25 -7.13 19.85 20.94
CA LEU A 25 -6.45 20.35 22.13
C LEU A 25 -5.89 21.76 21.94
N MET A 26 -5.36 22.05 20.75
CA MET A 26 -4.76 23.36 20.44
C MET A 26 -5.77 24.40 19.94
N TRP A 27 -6.92 23.94 19.43
CA TRP A 27 -7.91 24.82 18.81
C TRP A 27 -8.37 25.94 19.75
N SER A 28 -8.37 27.15 19.19
CA SER A 28 -9.05 28.32 19.73
C SER A 28 -9.59 29.16 18.58
N GLU A 29 -10.49 30.12 18.84
CA GLU A 29 -10.99 31.04 17.80
C GLU A 29 -9.88 31.83 17.09
N ARG A 30 -8.70 31.97 17.72
CA ARG A 30 -7.53 32.66 17.15
C ARG A 30 -6.52 31.73 16.49
N ASP A 31 -6.66 30.42 16.70
CA ASP A 31 -5.77 29.38 16.16
C ASP A 31 -6.60 28.21 15.57
N PRO A 32 -7.25 28.45 14.42
CA PRO A 32 -7.94 27.40 13.67
C PRO A 32 -6.94 26.35 13.18
N GLN A 33 -7.42 25.13 12.90
CA GLN A 33 -6.53 23.99 12.65
C GLN A 33 -6.72 23.45 11.23
N ILE A 34 -5.60 23.10 10.58
CA ILE A 34 -5.60 22.44 9.27
C ILE A 34 -4.81 21.14 9.36
N ILE A 35 -5.38 20.06 8.83
CA ILE A 35 -4.68 18.80 8.62
C ILE A 35 -4.49 18.62 7.11
N SER A 36 -3.24 18.65 6.66
CA SER A 36 -2.85 18.29 5.30
C SER A 36 -2.64 16.79 5.22
N PHE A 37 -3.60 16.08 4.62
CA PHE A 37 -3.51 14.67 4.32
C PHE A 37 -3.07 14.46 2.87
N SER A 38 -1.80 14.08 2.71
CA SER A 38 -1.17 13.88 1.42
C SER A 38 -0.97 12.40 1.14
N ALA A 39 -1.55 11.90 0.05
CA ALA A 39 -1.33 10.52 -0.39
C ALA A 39 -1.45 10.40 -1.92
N PRO A 40 -0.60 9.58 -2.58
CA PRO A 40 -0.61 9.40 -4.03
C PRO A 40 -1.98 9.02 -4.60
N THR A 41 -2.18 9.26 -5.89
CA THR A 41 -3.39 8.80 -6.58
C THR A 41 -3.48 7.26 -6.54
N GLY A 42 -4.67 6.72 -6.28
CA GLY A 42 -4.89 5.27 -6.15
C GLY A 42 -4.55 4.67 -4.77
N SER A 43 -4.01 5.45 -3.83
CA SER A 43 -3.74 4.99 -2.44
C SER A 43 -4.98 4.70 -1.59
N GLY A 44 -6.19 5.01 -2.07
CA GLY A 44 -7.43 4.80 -1.32
C GLY A 44 -7.77 5.92 -0.33
N LYS A 45 -7.40 7.18 -0.61
CA LYS A 45 -7.74 8.36 0.22
C LYS A 45 -9.19 8.36 0.74
N THR A 46 -10.15 8.17 -0.16
CA THR A 46 -11.58 8.10 0.20
C THR A 46 -11.89 6.97 1.19
N ILE A 47 -11.24 5.81 1.06
CA ILE A 47 -11.46 4.66 1.95
C ILE A 47 -10.93 4.99 3.35
N ILE A 48 -9.73 5.58 3.44
CA ILE A 48 -9.16 6.05 4.71
C ILE A 48 -10.09 7.08 5.37
N MET A 49 -10.57 8.07 4.61
CA MET A 49 -11.51 9.08 5.13
C MET A 49 -12.85 8.47 5.55
N THR A 50 -13.36 7.48 4.81
CA THR A 50 -14.60 6.76 5.17
C THR A 50 -14.44 6.08 6.53
N THR A 51 -13.36 5.33 6.73
CA THR A 51 -13.08 4.70 8.01
C THR A 51 -12.85 5.71 9.13
N LEU A 52 -12.20 6.84 8.83
CA LEU A 52 -12.05 7.93 9.80
C LEU A 52 -13.42 8.47 10.26
N PHE A 53 -14.36 8.70 9.33
CA PHE A 53 -15.70 9.16 9.68
C PHE A 53 -16.46 8.14 10.52
N GLU A 54 -16.37 6.84 10.18
CA GLU A 54 -16.95 5.77 10.97
C GLU A 54 -16.38 5.71 12.39
N ASP A 55 -15.07 5.84 12.51
CA ASP A 55 -14.36 5.82 13.79
C ASP A 55 -14.73 7.03 14.65
N ILE A 56 -14.89 8.22 14.05
CA ILE A 56 -15.35 9.42 14.76
C ILE A 56 -16.81 9.27 15.18
N LEU A 57 -17.72 8.85 14.29
CA LEU A 57 -19.16 8.79 14.58
C LEU A 57 -19.54 7.68 15.58
N TYR A 58 -19.02 6.47 15.35
CA TYR A 58 -19.44 5.28 16.08
C TYR A 58 -18.40 4.83 17.11
N GLY A 59 -17.25 5.49 17.14
CA GLY A 59 -16.12 5.06 17.94
C GLY A 59 -15.39 3.91 17.28
N ASN A 60 -14.20 3.68 17.79
CA ASN A 60 -13.38 2.55 17.41
C ASN A 60 -12.74 1.93 18.66
N ALA A 61 -11.82 1.02 18.43
CA ALA A 61 -11.03 0.46 19.49
C ALA A 61 -9.96 1.44 20.00
N ASP A 62 -10.15 2.77 20.00
CA ASP A 62 -9.22 3.75 20.58
C ASP A 62 -9.99 4.96 21.14
N ASN A 63 -11.05 5.39 20.45
CA ASN A 63 -11.85 6.59 20.73
C ASN A 63 -13.34 6.28 20.97
N ILE A 64 -13.99 7.12 21.78
CA ILE A 64 -15.45 7.09 21.97
C ILE A 64 -16.10 7.73 20.75
N GLY A 65 -17.20 7.14 20.27
CA GLY A 65 -17.96 7.71 19.17
C GLY A 65 -18.62 9.04 19.53
N GLU A 66 -18.57 9.96 18.60
CA GLU A 66 -19.22 11.27 18.61
C GLU A 66 -20.36 11.26 17.58
N PRO A 67 -21.54 10.69 17.90
CA PRO A 67 -22.61 10.47 16.92
C PRO A 67 -23.21 11.77 16.39
N ASP A 68 -23.02 12.89 17.08
CA ASP A 68 -23.51 14.22 16.67
C ASP A 68 -22.50 14.99 15.80
N SER A 69 -21.40 14.38 15.39
CA SER A 69 -20.41 15.01 14.52
C SER A 69 -20.93 15.25 13.11
N VAL A 70 -20.50 16.34 12.50
CA VAL A 70 -20.96 16.82 11.19
C VAL A 70 -19.76 16.95 10.26
N PHE A 71 -19.86 16.36 9.07
CA PHE A 71 -18.81 16.40 8.05
C PHE A 71 -19.31 17.12 6.80
N ILE A 72 -18.51 18.06 6.27
CA ILE A 72 -18.74 18.69 4.96
C ILE A 72 -17.66 18.19 4.00
N TRP A 73 -18.03 17.40 3.00
CA TRP A 73 -17.17 17.02 1.87
C TRP A 73 -17.29 18.04 0.74
N LEU A 74 -16.22 18.79 0.49
CA LEU A 74 -16.16 19.86 -0.51
C LEU A 74 -15.38 19.39 -1.74
N SER A 75 -15.97 19.55 -2.93
CA SER A 75 -15.35 19.21 -4.22
C SER A 75 -15.63 20.28 -5.29
N ASP A 76 -14.77 20.37 -6.31
CA ASP A 76 -14.91 21.28 -7.45
C ASP A 76 -15.78 20.71 -8.59
N SER A 77 -15.90 19.39 -8.70
CA SER A 77 -16.67 18.70 -9.75
C SER A 77 -17.91 18.01 -9.18
N PRO A 78 -19.11 18.23 -9.75
CA PRO A 78 -20.32 17.55 -9.31
C PRO A 78 -20.22 16.03 -9.46
N GLU A 79 -19.58 15.56 -10.53
CA GLU A 79 -19.38 14.15 -10.85
C GLU A 79 -18.45 13.47 -9.84
N LEU A 80 -17.33 14.12 -9.48
CA LEU A 80 -16.42 13.61 -8.44
C LEU A 80 -17.13 13.54 -7.08
N ASN A 81 -17.96 14.53 -6.77
CA ASN A 81 -18.70 14.57 -5.51
C ASN A 81 -19.67 13.37 -5.39
N GLU A 82 -20.42 13.08 -6.45
CA GLU A 82 -21.33 11.95 -6.50
C GLU A 82 -20.58 10.61 -6.50
N GLN A 83 -19.47 10.51 -7.23
CA GLN A 83 -18.62 9.32 -7.22
C GLN A 83 -18.10 9.01 -5.81
N THR A 84 -17.65 10.03 -5.07
CA THR A 84 -17.18 9.87 -3.69
C THR A 84 -18.32 9.47 -2.76
N ARG A 85 -19.52 10.04 -2.92
CA ARG A 85 -20.71 9.64 -2.16
C ARG A 85 -21.06 8.17 -2.35
N LEU A 86 -21.15 7.71 -3.60
CA LEU A 86 -21.41 6.30 -3.94
C LEU A 86 -20.30 5.36 -3.43
N LYS A 87 -19.05 5.85 -3.41
CA LYS A 87 -17.92 5.09 -2.86
C LYS A 87 -18.01 4.94 -1.34
N ILE A 88 -18.37 6.00 -0.61
CA ILE A 88 -18.61 5.93 0.84
C ILE A 88 -19.77 4.98 1.13
N GLU A 89 -20.87 5.10 0.38
CA GLU A 89 -22.06 4.24 0.50
C GLU A 89 -21.74 2.75 0.30
N SER A 90 -20.94 2.42 -0.72
CA SER A 90 -20.59 1.02 -1.03
C SER A 90 -19.54 0.42 -0.11
N LYS A 91 -18.73 1.24 0.56
CA LYS A 91 -17.60 0.79 1.39
C LYS A 91 -17.87 0.84 2.89
N SER A 92 -18.75 1.73 3.33
CA SER A 92 -19.15 1.81 4.73
C SER A 92 -20.10 0.68 5.11
N ASP A 93 -19.91 0.10 6.30
CA ASP A 93 -20.85 -0.85 6.90
C ASP A 93 -21.68 -0.24 8.05
N LYS A 94 -21.34 0.99 8.48
CA LYS A 94 -22.02 1.70 9.58
C LYS A 94 -22.84 2.91 9.14
N ILE A 95 -22.36 3.68 8.15
CA ILE A 95 -22.99 4.91 7.67
C ILE A 95 -24.16 4.54 6.75
N ARG A 96 -25.36 5.04 7.05
CA ARG A 96 -26.55 4.72 6.25
C ARG A 96 -26.68 5.69 5.09
N VAL A 97 -27.30 5.24 4.00
CA VAL A 97 -27.55 6.06 2.80
C VAL A 97 -28.21 7.41 3.13
N ARG A 98 -29.17 7.40 4.07
CA ARG A 98 -29.90 8.61 4.49
C ARG A 98 -29.03 9.65 5.20
N ASP A 99 -27.89 9.21 5.76
CA ASP A 99 -26.96 10.06 6.50
C ASP A 99 -25.93 10.70 5.53
N LEU A 100 -25.97 10.35 4.23
CA LEU A 100 -25.19 10.93 3.13
C LEU A 100 -26.04 11.96 2.36
N VAL A 101 -25.84 13.25 2.62
CA VAL A 101 -26.74 14.31 2.14
C VAL A 101 -26.07 15.17 1.07
N THR A 102 -26.63 15.20 -0.14
CA THR A 102 -26.15 16.12 -1.19
C THR A 102 -26.77 17.51 -1.00
N ILE A 103 -25.93 18.54 -0.91
CA ILE A 103 -26.41 19.92 -0.83
C ILE A 103 -26.76 20.42 -2.25
N ASP A 104 -28.03 20.73 -2.46
CA ASP A 104 -28.56 21.27 -3.70
C ASP A 104 -29.11 22.69 -3.53
N SER A 105 -29.65 23.27 -4.60
CA SER A 105 -30.19 24.62 -4.59
C SER A 105 -31.42 24.79 -3.68
N THR A 106 -32.01 23.73 -3.14
CA THR A 106 -33.19 23.79 -2.27
C THR A 106 -32.86 23.71 -0.78
N PHE A 107 -31.61 23.42 -0.43
CA PHE A 107 -31.17 23.31 0.96
C PHE A 107 -31.44 24.60 1.75
N ASN A 108 -32.06 24.46 2.92
CA ASN A 108 -32.45 25.56 3.80
C ASN A 108 -32.54 25.06 5.26
N ALA A 109 -31.51 25.35 6.06
CA ALA A 109 -31.45 25.00 7.48
C ALA A 109 -30.55 25.99 8.24
N GLU A 110 -30.88 26.30 9.49
CA GLU A 110 -30.03 27.16 10.33
C GLU A 110 -28.74 26.44 10.77
N TYR A 111 -28.82 25.13 11.03
CA TYR A 111 -27.70 24.27 11.42
C TYR A 111 -27.74 22.96 10.62
N PHE A 112 -26.58 22.36 10.40
CA PHE A 112 -26.52 20.97 9.92
C PHE A 112 -26.94 19.98 11.01
N GLU A 113 -27.53 18.86 10.61
CA GLU A 113 -27.90 17.77 11.51
C GLU A 113 -26.68 16.92 11.85
N GLY A 114 -26.55 16.56 13.13
CA GLY A 114 -25.48 15.69 13.62
C GLY A 114 -25.58 14.28 13.04
N GLY A 115 -24.43 13.62 12.86
CA GLY A 115 -24.35 12.25 12.36
C GLY A 115 -24.36 12.13 10.83
N CYS A 116 -24.33 13.25 10.11
CA CYS A 116 -24.43 13.28 8.65
C CYS A 116 -23.11 13.70 7.97
N ILE A 117 -22.92 13.21 6.74
CA ILE A 117 -21.89 13.64 5.81
C ILE A 117 -22.55 14.39 4.66
N TYR A 118 -22.28 15.69 4.57
CA TYR A 118 -22.84 16.57 3.56
C TYR A 118 -21.89 16.77 2.39
N PHE A 119 -22.38 16.64 1.16
CA PHE A 119 -21.61 16.79 -0.07
C PHE A 119 -21.91 18.15 -0.71
N LEU A 120 -20.91 19.03 -0.76
CA LEU A 120 -21.03 20.39 -1.28
C LEU A 120 -20.10 20.59 -2.50
N ASN A 121 -20.66 21.13 -3.58
CA ASN A 121 -19.90 21.47 -4.77
C ASN A 121 -19.65 22.99 -4.86
N THR A 122 -18.41 23.40 -5.12
CA THR A 122 -18.04 24.83 -5.15
C THR A 122 -18.65 25.63 -6.31
N GLN A 123 -19.00 25.00 -7.44
CA GLN A 123 -19.67 25.67 -8.56
C GLN A 123 -21.08 26.16 -8.18
N LYS A 124 -21.66 25.60 -7.12
CA LYS A 124 -22.94 26.05 -6.56
C LYS A 124 -22.81 27.25 -5.61
N LEU A 125 -21.58 27.71 -5.33
CA LEU A 125 -21.26 28.79 -4.40
C LEU A 125 -20.83 30.10 -5.10
N GLY A 126 -21.06 30.21 -6.42
CA GLY A 126 -20.88 31.47 -7.15
C GLY A 126 -21.85 32.55 -6.67
N SER A 127 -21.45 33.83 -6.76
CA SER A 127 -22.27 34.96 -6.30
C SER A 127 -23.61 35.10 -7.03
N ASP A 128 -23.75 34.47 -8.20
CA ASP A 128 -24.97 34.39 -9.01
C ASP A 128 -25.87 33.19 -8.65
N LYS A 129 -25.44 32.31 -7.72
CA LYS A 129 -26.12 31.06 -7.42
C LYS A 129 -27.12 31.21 -6.28
N LEU A 130 -28.19 30.43 -6.38
CA LEU A 130 -29.28 30.49 -5.41
C LEU A 130 -28.81 30.17 -3.99
N LEU A 131 -27.87 29.25 -3.79
CA LEU A 131 -27.42 28.78 -2.47
C LEU A 131 -26.79 29.86 -1.57
N THR A 132 -26.22 30.91 -2.15
CA THR A 132 -25.49 31.96 -1.42
C THR A 132 -26.37 33.13 -0.99
N GLY A 133 -27.64 33.15 -1.40
CA GLY A 133 -28.60 34.21 -1.05
C GLY A 133 -29.80 33.70 -0.26
N THR A 134 -30.43 34.61 0.48
CA THR A 134 -31.75 34.39 1.09
C THR A 134 -32.87 34.73 0.09
N SER A 135 -34.05 34.14 0.28
CA SER A 135 -35.24 34.42 -0.52
C SER A 135 -36.50 34.18 0.32
N ASP A 136 -37.69 34.52 -0.19
CA ASP A 136 -38.95 34.27 0.52
C ASP A 136 -39.13 32.80 0.97
N ASN A 137 -38.51 31.86 0.25
CA ASN A 137 -38.53 30.42 0.55
C ASN A 137 -37.22 29.89 1.17
N ARG A 138 -36.17 30.72 1.36
CA ARG A 138 -34.90 30.35 2.02
C ARG A 138 -34.52 31.37 3.08
N GLN A 139 -34.58 30.93 4.33
CA GLN A 139 -34.31 31.78 5.50
C GLN A 139 -32.81 31.90 5.81
N TYR A 140 -32.02 30.87 5.49
CA TYR A 140 -30.59 30.83 5.75
C TYR A 140 -29.80 30.51 4.48
N SER A 141 -28.81 31.32 4.16
CA SER A 141 -27.81 31.02 3.13
C SER A 141 -26.89 29.87 3.58
N ILE A 142 -26.24 29.21 2.62
CA ILE A 142 -25.28 28.15 2.95
C ILE A 142 -24.12 28.66 3.82
N TRP A 143 -23.69 29.92 3.63
CA TRP A 143 -22.64 30.55 4.42
C TRP A 143 -23.06 30.73 5.88
N GLU A 144 -24.30 31.15 6.13
CA GLU A 144 -24.87 31.26 7.47
C GLU A 144 -24.98 29.88 8.14
N THR A 145 -25.47 28.86 7.43
CA THR A 145 -25.54 27.49 7.99
C THR A 145 -24.16 26.97 8.40
N LEU A 146 -23.15 27.18 7.56
CA LEU A 146 -21.76 26.80 7.85
C LEU A 146 -21.23 27.52 9.09
N THR A 147 -21.36 28.85 9.14
CA THR A 147 -20.88 29.67 10.27
C THR A 147 -21.61 29.34 11.57
N ASN A 148 -22.93 29.18 11.53
CA ASN A 148 -23.75 28.87 12.70
C ASN A 148 -23.38 27.50 13.28
N THR A 149 -23.19 26.50 12.42
CA THR A 149 -22.78 25.15 12.84
C THR A 149 -21.37 25.16 13.40
N ALA A 150 -20.42 25.80 12.72
CA ALA A 150 -19.02 25.91 13.15
C ALA A 150 -18.87 26.56 14.54
N LYS A 151 -19.64 27.62 14.82
CA LYS A 151 -19.64 28.29 16.13
C LYS A 151 -20.31 27.46 17.23
N ARG A 152 -21.36 26.69 16.89
CA ARG A 152 -22.11 25.89 17.86
C ARG A 152 -21.36 24.65 18.32
N ILE A 153 -20.67 23.97 17.40
CA ILE A 153 -20.00 22.68 17.65
C ILE A 153 -18.58 22.62 17.06
N PRO A 154 -17.66 23.52 17.45
CA PRO A 154 -16.36 23.67 16.78
C PRO A 154 -15.47 22.43 16.79
N LYS A 155 -15.57 21.58 17.83
CA LYS A 155 -14.81 20.32 17.94
C LYS A 155 -15.49 19.10 17.31
N LYS A 156 -16.67 19.29 16.71
CA LYS A 156 -17.45 18.22 16.06
C LYS A 156 -17.85 18.59 14.63
N PHE A 157 -17.28 19.67 14.09
CA PHE A 157 -17.57 20.17 12.76
C PHE A 157 -16.31 20.10 11.90
N TYR A 158 -16.35 19.22 10.89
CA TYR A 158 -15.20 18.88 10.07
C TYR A 158 -15.44 19.30 8.63
N VAL A 159 -14.55 20.11 8.06
CA VAL A 159 -14.59 20.46 6.64
C VAL A 159 -13.49 19.71 5.91
N VAL A 160 -13.87 18.84 4.98
CA VAL A 160 -12.94 18.04 4.16
C VAL A 160 -12.90 18.63 2.76
N ILE A 161 -11.72 19.03 2.31
CA ILE A 161 -11.50 19.56 0.96
C ILE A 161 -10.83 18.48 0.14
N ASP A 162 -11.57 17.88 -0.80
CA ASP A 162 -11.04 16.87 -1.72
C ASP A 162 -10.37 17.51 -2.94
N GLU A 163 -9.37 16.83 -3.49
CA GLU A 163 -8.55 17.32 -4.60
C GLU A 163 -8.06 18.77 -4.36
N ALA A 164 -7.64 19.06 -3.12
CA ALA A 164 -7.39 20.42 -2.64
C ALA A 164 -6.31 21.19 -3.44
N HIS A 165 -5.57 20.51 -4.31
CA HIS A 165 -4.62 21.09 -5.24
C HIS A 165 -5.24 21.70 -6.51
N ARG A 166 -6.47 21.35 -6.90
CA ARG A 166 -7.13 21.85 -8.13
C ARG A 166 -7.65 23.28 -8.00
N GLY A 167 -7.76 23.82 -6.79
CA GLY A 167 -8.10 25.23 -6.55
C GLY A 167 -7.07 26.27 -7.06
N THR A 168 -6.04 25.82 -7.78
CA THR A 168 -4.92 26.61 -8.33
C THR A 168 -5.01 26.85 -9.84
N TYR A 169 -6.02 26.30 -10.55
CA TYR A 169 -6.25 26.60 -11.97
C TYR A 169 -6.83 28.00 -12.16
N THR A 170 -5.99 29.00 -11.93
CA THR A 170 -6.26 30.38 -12.34
C THR A 170 -5.00 30.89 -12.98
N SER A 171 -5.10 31.29 -14.25
CA SER A 171 -4.05 31.99 -14.97
C SER A 171 -3.48 33.13 -14.13
N MET A 172 -2.21 33.52 -14.36
CA MET A 172 -1.54 34.65 -13.67
C MET A 172 -2.34 35.97 -13.69
N GLN A 173 -3.37 36.10 -14.55
CA GLN A 173 -4.27 37.25 -14.60
C GLN A 173 -5.45 37.18 -13.60
N ALA A 174 -5.83 35.98 -13.13
CA ALA A 174 -6.92 35.77 -12.18
C ALA A 174 -6.46 35.70 -10.71
N GLU A 175 -5.16 35.46 -10.47
CA GLU A 175 -4.52 35.51 -9.14
C GLU A 175 -4.76 36.84 -8.39
N ASN A 176 -4.99 37.94 -9.12
CA ASN A 176 -5.09 39.27 -8.53
C ASN A 176 -6.52 39.72 -8.16
N LYS A 177 -7.58 38.93 -8.38
CA LYS A 177 -8.96 39.47 -8.20
C LYS A 177 -10.04 38.60 -7.55
N ALA A 178 -9.78 37.36 -7.13
CA ALA A 178 -10.73 36.62 -6.29
C ALA A 178 -9.99 35.61 -5.41
N GLN A 179 -10.19 35.65 -4.09
CA GLN A 179 -9.95 34.47 -3.27
C GLN A 179 -10.79 33.34 -3.88
N SER A 180 -10.15 32.24 -4.31
CA SER A 180 -10.91 31.10 -4.82
C SER A 180 -11.89 30.64 -3.74
N ILE A 181 -13.06 30.13 -4.12
CA ILE A 181 -14.12 29.71 -3.17
C ILE A 181 -13.53 28.79 -2.07
N MET A 182 -12.57 27.94 -2.43
CA MET A 182 -11.82 27.08 -1.50
C MET A 182 -11.05 27.87 -0.43
N GLN A 183 -10.42 29.00 -0.79
CA GLN A 183 -9.73 29.86 0.17
C GLN A 183 -10.68 30.48 1.19
N LYS A 184 -11.95 30.74 0.84
CA LYS A 184 -12.94 31.28 1.79
C LYS A 184 -13.18 30.30 2.95
N PHE A 185 -13.22 28.99 2.70
CA PHE A 185 -13.36 27.99 3.77
C PHE A 185 -12.14 27.93 4.69
N ILE A 186 -10.95 28.27 4.18
CA ILE A 186 -9.69 28.20 4.92
C ILE A 186 -9.41 29.51 5.67
N LYS A 187 -9.68 30.65 5.05
CA LYS A 187 -9.34 32.00 5.56
C LYS A 187 -10.54 32.75 6.14
N GLY A 188 -11.74 32.21 6.02
CA GLY A 188 -12.99 32.93 6.27
C GLY A 188 -13.29 33.94 5.15
N SER A 189 -14.50 34.51 5.18
CA SER A 189 -14.90 35.62 4.31
C SER A 189 -15.91 36.50 5.03
N GLU A 190 -15.48 37.71 5.40
CA GLU A 190 -16.36 38.68 6.07
C GLU A 190 -17.52 39.12 5.17
N ASP A 191 -17.26 39.31 3.87
CA ASP A 191 -18.27 39.72 2.88
C ASP A 191 -19.43 38.71 2.74
N ASP A 192 -19.13 37.41 2.89
CA ASP A 192 -20.12 36.33 2.82
C ASP A 192 -20.64 35.90 4.21
N GLY A 193 -20.17 36.51 5.31
CA GLY A 193 -20.51 36.10 6.67
C GLY A 193 -19.94 34.74 7.08
N LEU A 194 -18.90 34.26 6.38
CA LEU A 194 -18.25 32.96 6.61
C LEU A 194 -17.14 33.07 7.65
N CYS A 195 -17.24 32.38 8.78
CA CYS A 195 -16.15 32.32 9.74
C CYS A 195 -14.99 31.44 9.23
N VAL A 196 -13.82 31.57 9.85
CA VAL A 196 -12.76 30.58 9.63
C VAL A 196 -13.22 29.23 10.17
N MET A 197 -13.10 28.18 9.37
CA MET A 197 -13.53 26.84 9.78
C MET A 197 -12.63 26.32 10.91
N PRO A 198 -13.21 25.67 11.94
CA PRO A 198 -12.46 25.28 13.13
C PRO A 198 -11.41 24.21 12.83
N LEU A 199 -11.77 23.22 12.00
CA LEU A 199 -10.90 22.16 11.53
C LEU A 199 -11.16 21.87 10.05
N VAL A 200 -10.12 22.05 9.23
CA VAL A 200 -10.11 21.70 7.81
C VAL A 200 -9.16 20.52 7.57
N ILE A 201 -9.64 19.48 6.87
CA ILE A 201 -8.81 18.38 6.39
C ILE A 201 -8.65 18.53 4.88
N GLY A 202 -7.47 18.93 4.43
CA GLY A 202 -7.13 18.99 3.02
C GLY A 202 -6.65 17.62 2.53
N VAL A 203 -7.41 17.00 1.63
CA VAL A 203 -7.09 15.70 1.04
C VAL A 203 -6.50 15.95 -0.34
N THR A 204 -5.23 15.57 -0.55
CA THR A 204 -4.53 15.86 -1.80
C THR A 204 -3.55 14.77 -2.21
N ALA A 205 -3.34 14.63 -3.52
CA ALA A 205 -2.20 13.88 -4.06
C ALA A 205 -0.93 14.75 -4.16
N THR A 206 -1.09 16.08 -4.19
CA THR A 206 0.00 17.03 -4.43
C THR A 206 0.12 18.00 -3.24
N PRO A 207 1.06 17.77 -2.31
CA PRO A 207 1.15 18.56 -1.08
C PRO A 207 1.60 20.01 -1.32
N GLN A 208 2.43 20.26 -2.34
CA GLN A 208 3.01 21.58 -2.61
C GLN A 208 1.95 22.62 -3.04
N ARG A 209 0.96 22.20 -3.84
CA ARG A 209 -0.14 23.08 -4.25
C ARG A 209 -1.07 23.39 -3.09
N PHE A 210 -1.32 22.40 -2.22
CA PHE A 210 -2.10 22.64 -1.02
C PHE A 210 -1.36 23.57 -0.04
N ASP A 211 -0.04 23.40 0.12
CA ASP A 211 0.81 24.30 0.91
C ASP A 211 0.70 25.76 0.40
N SER A 212 0.55 25.95 -0.92
CA SER A 212 0.32 27.26 -1.54
C SER A 212 -1.10 27.80 -1.27
N LEU A 213 -2.12 26.93 -1.25
CA LEU A 213 -3.51 27.30 -0.93
C LEU A 213 -3.64 27.81 0.52
N ILE A 214 -2.93 27.17 1.45
CA ILE A 214 -2.92 27.51 2.88
C ILE A 214 -1.83 28.54 3.25
N ALA A 215 -1.10 29.05 2.26
CA ALA A 215 -0.10 30.09 2.49
C ALA A 215 -0.74 31.37 3.03
N GLY A 216 -0.13 31.93 4.08
CA GLY A 216 -0.61 33.15 4.74
C GLY A 216 -1.91 32.96 5.54
N THR A 217 -2.25 31.73 5.92
CA THR A 217 -3.32 31.47 6.91
C THR A 217 -2.79 31.68 8.32
N THR A 218 -3.69 31.97 9.27
CA THR A 218 -3.37 31.99 10.71
C THR A 218 -3.46 30.61 11.35
N SER A 219 -3.77 29.58 10.56
CA SER A 219 -4.07 28.25 11.07
C SER A 219 -2.80 27.43 11.33
N THR A 220 -2.79 26.66 12.41
CA THR A 220 -1.75 25.66 12.65
C THR A 220 -1.94 24.47 11.71
N VAL A 221 -0.90 24.16 10.91
CA VAL A 221 -0.94 23.08 9.92
C VAL A 221 -0.24 21.84 10.45
N GLN A 222 -0.97 20.73 10.50
CA GLN A 222 -0.43 19.41 10.78
C GLN A 222 -0.39 18.58 9.48
N LYS A 223 0.64 17.75 9.29
CA LYS A 223 0.79 16.93 8.08
C LYS A 223 0.66 15.45 8.41
N VAL A 224 -0.06 14.73 7.56
CA VAL A 224 -0.10 13.26 7.47
C VAL A 224 0.27 12.90 6.04
N ILE A 225 1.36 12.16 5.86
CA ILE A 225 1.92 11.89 4.53
C ILE A 225 2.01 10.38 4.35
N VAL A 226 1.35 9.87 3.31
CA VAL A 226 1.53 8.49 2.85
C VAL A 226 2.64 8.45 1.81
N PRO A 227 3.74 7.75 2.09
CA PRO A 227 4.83 7.62 1.13
C PRO A 227 4.43 6.79 -0.11
N PRO A 228 4.82 7.20 -1.34
CA PRO A 228 4.47 6.47 -2.57
C PRO A 228 4.93 5.01 -2.63
N GLU A 229 6.10 4.71 -2.08
CA GLU A 229 6.66 3.37 -2.02
C GLU A 229 5.74 2.38 -1.30
N HIS A 230 5.12 2.79 -0.19
CA HIS A 230 4.19 1.96 0.57
C HIS A 230 2.92 1.63 -0.25
N VAL A 231 2.47 2.56 -1.10
CA VAL A 231 1.31 2.35 -1.99
C VAL A 231 1.65 1.32 -3.07
N ARG A 232 2.85 1.37 -3.63
CA ARG A 232 3.31 0.38 -4.64
C ARG A 232 3.57 -1.00 -4.04
N GLU A 233 4.16 -1.05 -2.85
CA GLU A 233 4.39 -2.30 -2.12
C GLU A 233 3.08 -2.99 -1.74
N SER A 234 2.03 -2.22 -1.48
CA SER A 234 0.68 -2.73 -1.23
C SER A 234 0.07 -3.46 -2.43
N GLY A 235 0.54 -3.19 -3.65
CA GLY A 235 0.01 -3.76 -4.88
C GLY A 235 -1.29 -3.12 -5.39
N LEU A 236 -1.72 -2.00 -4.82
CA LEU A 236 -2.85 -1.21 -5.32
C LEU A 236 -2.60 -0.59 -6.71
N LEU A 237 -1.33 -0.36 -7.02
CA LEU A 237 -0.86 0.17 -8.29
C LEU A 237 0.02 -0.86 -8.98
N LYS A 238 -0.02 -0.83 -10.31
CA LYS A 238 0.87 -1.56 -11.21
C LYS A 238 2.31 -1.13 -10.97
N ASP A 239 3.23 -2.04 -11.23
CA ASP A 239 4.65 -1.85 -11.02
C ASP A 239 5.30 -1.04 -12.12
N ARG A 240 4.85 -1.23 -13.37
CA ARG A 240 5.50 -0.64 -14.54
C ARG A 240 4.53 -0.01 -15.56
N ILE A 241 4.99 1.07 -16.19
CA ILE A 241 4.44 1.64 -17.43
C ILE A 241 5.48 1.39 -18.52
N ILE A 242 5.13 0.54 -19.49
CA ILE A 242 6.01 0.17 -20.61
C ILE A 242 5.60 0.98 -21.83
N ILE A 243 6.52 1.81 -22.33
CA ILE A 243 6.29 2.70 -23.47
C ILE A 243 6.91 2.12 -24.73
N HIS A 244 6.08 1.91 -25.75
CA HIS A 244 6.45 1.48 -27.08
C HIS A 244 6.40 2.68 -28.03
N TYR A 245 7.47 2.88 -28.79
CA TYR A 245 7.60 3.93 -29.80
C TYR A 245 8.50 3.43 -30.94
N PRO A 246 8.36 3.96 -32.17
CA PRO A 246 9.19 3.55 -33.29
C PRO A 246 10.56 4.25 -33.28
N ASP A 247 11.63 3.51 -33.59
CA ASP A 247 12.97 4.09 -33.77
C ASP A 247 13.07 5.00 -35.00
N ILE A 248 12.19 4.80 -35.99
CA ILE A 248 12.12 5.58 -37.23
C ILE A 248 10.66 5.99 -37.47
N GLN A 249 10.38 7.29 -37.60
CA GLN A 249 9.03 7.88 -37.73
C GLN A 249 8.29 7.59 -39.06
N LEU A 250 8.67 6.57 -39.82
CA LEU A 250 8.04 6.24 -41.10
C LEU A 250 6.73 5.48 -40.86
N ASN A 251 5.56 6.11 -41.09
CA ASN A 251 4.20 5.54 -41.23
C ASN A 251 4.02 4.15 -40.57
N ALA A 252 4.34 4.06 -39.27
CA ALA A 252 4.33 2.82 -38.50
C ALA A 252 3.11 2.75 -37.57
N ASP A 253 2.16 3.66 -37.70
CA ASP A 253 0.96 3.79 -36.86
C ASP A 253 0.13 2.50 -36.83
N MET A 254 -0.17 1.92 -37.99
CA MET A 254 -0.92 0.66 -38.07
C MET A 254 -0.10 -0.57 -37.60
N THR A 255 1.22 -0.55 -37.81
CA THR A 255 2.12 -1.60 -37.29
C THR A 255 2.19 -1.55 -35.76
N MET A 256 2.32 -0.35 -35.20
CA MET A 256 2.26 -0.09 -33.76
C MET A 256 0.89 -0.47 -33.20
N PHE A 257 -0.19 -0.15 -33.92
CA PHE A 257 -1.53 -0.56 -33.52
C PHE A 257 -1.67 -2.08 -33.47
N LYS A 258 -1.13 -2.81 -34.46
CA LYS A 258 -1.07 -4.28 -34.43
C LYS A 258 -0.34 -4.78 -33.17
N GLY A 259 0.82 -4.20 -32.86
CA GLY A 259 1.56 -4.50 -31.64
C GLY A 259 0.75 -4.25 -30.36
N ALA A 260 -0.05 -3.17 -30.33
CA ALA A 260 -0.96 -2.88 -29.22
C ALA A 260 -2.07 -3.93 -29.08
N VAL A 261 -2.67 -4.37 -30.19
CA VAL A 261 -3.69 -5.43 -30.19
C VAL A 261 -3.11 -6.78 -29.75
N ASP A 262 -1.91 -7.13 -30.22
CA ASP A 262 -1.21 -8.36 -29.82
C ASP A 262 -0.84 -8.35 -28.33
N ASN A 263 -0.32 -7.22 -27.82
CA ASN A 263 -0.05 -7.04 -26.39
C ASN A 263 -1.32 -7.16 -25.54
N TRP A 264 -2.40 -6.48 -25.94
CA TRP A 264 -3.69 -6.57 -25.26
C TRP A 264 -4.22 -8.01 -25.24
N ARG A 265 -4.15 -8.72 -26.37
CA ARG A 265 -4.55 -10.14 -26.46
C ARG A 265 -3.72 -11.03 -25.54
N LYS A 266 -2.41 -10.82 -25.45
CA LYS A 266 -1.54 -11.51 -24.50
C LYS A 266 -2.02 -11.30 -23.07
N LYS A 267 -2.34 -10.07 -22.68
CA LYS A 267 -2.91 -9.76 -21.35
C LYS A 267 -4.26 -10.42 -21.11
N CYS A 268 -5.14 -10.50 -22.11
CA CYS A 268 -6.39 -11.27 -22.01
C CYS A 268 -6.14 -12.75 -21.69
N ILE A 269 -5.16 -13.38 -22.34
CA ILE A 269 -4.80 -14.79 -22.09
C ILE A 269 -4.23 -14.95 -20.67
N HIS A 270 -3.34 -14.07 -20.25
CA HIS A 270 -2.72 -14.12 -18.93
C HIS A 270 -3.75 -13.90 -17.82
N TRP A 271 -4.63 -12.90 -17.93
CA TRP A 271 -5.71 -12.66 -16.97
C TRP A 271 -6.67 -13.84 -16.89
N LYS A 272 -7.09 -14.38 -18.04
CA LYS A 272 -7.94 -15.58 -18.08
C LYS A 272 -7.28 -16.75 -17.35
N THR A 273 -6.02 -17.04 -17.67
CA THR A 273 -5.26 -18.15 -17.07
C THR A 273 -5.12 -17.96 -15.56
N TYR A 274 -4.81 -16.74 -15.12
CA TYR A 274 -4.70 -16.42 -13.70
C TYR A 274 -6.04 -16.54 -12.97
N CYS A 275 -7.11 -15.95 -13.50
CA CYS A 275 -8.44 -16.00 -12.88
C CYS A 275 -8.97 -17.44 -12.78
N GLU A 276 -8.78 -18.26 -13.81
CA GLU A 276 -9.17 -19.68 -13.79
C GLU A 276 -8.35 -20.49 -12.78
N ARG A 277 -7.03 -20.24 -12.68
CA ARG A 277 -6.16 -20.95 -11.74
C ARG A 277 -6.42 -20.59 -10.28
N GLU A 278 -6.69 -19.31 -10.01
CA GLU A 278 -6.87 -18.79 -8.65
C GLU A 278 -8.34 -18.76 -8.19
N ASP A 279 -9.28 -19.18 -9.04
CA ASP A 279 -10.74 -19.08 -8.82
C ASP A 279 -11.19 -17.65 -8.48
N GLU A 280 -10.69 -16.68 -9.26
CA GLU A 280 -10.96 -15.26 -9.08
C GLU A 280 -12.02 -14.75 -10.05
N LYS A 281 -12.63 -13.61 -9.71
CA LYS A 281 -13.53 -12.92 -10.65
C LYS A 281 -12.79 -12.66 -11.96
N MET A 282 -13.41 -13.02 -13.08
CA MET A 282 -12.85 -12.79 -14.41
C MET A 282 -12.57 -11.31 -14.62
N VAL A 283 -11.33 -10.99 -14.99
CA VAL A 283 -10.92 -9.66 -15.44
C VAL A 283 -10.94 -9.67 -16.96
N ASN A 284 -11.77 -8.81 -17.57
CA ASN A 284 -11.82 -8.60 -19.02
C ASN A 284 -11.02 -7.35 -19.39
N PRO A 285 -9.76 -7.48 -19.87
CA PRO A 285 -8.92 -6.34 -20.17
C PRO A 285 -9.49 -5.47 -21.29
N ILE A 286 -9.37 -4.16 -21.14
CA ILE A 286 -9.77 -3.18 -22.16
C ILE A 286 -8.54 -2.66 -22.91
N LEU A 287 -8.66 -2.60 -24.23
CA LEU A 287 -7.81 -1.82 -25.12
C LEU A 287 -8.41 -0.44 -25.31
N VAL A 288 -7.70 0.60 -24.85
CA VAL A 288 -8.14 1.98 -24.98
C VAL A 288 -7.41 2.64 -26.16
N ILE A 289 -8.16 3.21 -27.10
CA ILE A 289 -7.64 3.76 -28.35
C ILE A 289 -7.96 5.25 -28.42
N GLN A 290 -6.93 6.08 -28.26
CA GLN A 290 -7.04 7.51 -28.46
C GLN A 290 -6.97 7.84 -29.95
N VAL A 291 -8.05 8.40 -30.48
CA VAL A 291 -8.16 8.80 -31.88
C VAL A 291 -7.94 10.29 -32.06
N GLU A 292 -7.62 10.68 -33.28
CA GLU A 292 -7.49 12.08 -33.67
C GLU A 292 -8.84 12.79 -33.70
N ASP A 293 -8.82 14.11 -33.51
CA ASP A 293 -10.04 14.90 -33.58
C ASP A 293 -10.61 14.90 -35.01
N GLY A 294 -11.92 14.71 -35.09
CA GLY A 294 -12.68 14.88 -36.33
C GLY A 294 -13.06 16.33 -36.57
N ASN A 295 -14.11 16.53 -37.37
CA ASN A 295 -14.77 17.81 -37.58
C ASN A 295 -16.29 17.60 -37.60
N ASP A 296 -17.07 18.62 -37.97
CA ASP A 296 -18.53 18.50 -37.99
C ASP A 296 -19.03 17.35 -38.89
N ARG A 297 -18.28 17.03 -39.96
CA ARG A 297 -18.67 16.01 -40.96
C ARG A 297 -18.14 14.62 -40.64
N ILE A 298 -16.93 14.50 -40.10
CA ILE A 298 -16.29 13.21 -39.78
C ILE A 298 -16.06 13.09 -38.28
N ALA A 299 -16.40 11.93 -37.69
CA ALA A 299 -16.28 11.73 -36.25
C ALA A 299 -14.82 11.82 -35.76
N THR A 300 -13.87 11.30 -36.53
CA THR A 300 -12.42 11.30 -36.26
C THR A 300 -11.66 11.27 -37.60
N GLN A 301 -10.42 11.76 -37.61
CA GLN A 301 -9.48 11.61 -38.73
C GLN A 301 -8.81 10.23 -38.77
N THR A 302 -8.78 9.53 -37.64
CA THR A 302 -8.27 8.16 -37.56
C THR A 302 -9.18 7.21 -38.33
N ASP A 303 -8.60 6.33 -39.15
CA ASP A 303 -9.36 5.34 -39.91
C ASP A 303 -9.90 4.22 -38.99
N LEU A 304 -11.10 4.45 -38.46
CA LEU A 304 -11.80 3.45 -37.64
C LEU A 304 -12.07 2.15 -38.41
N GLY A 305 -12.24 2.21 -39.74
CA GLY A 305 -12.45 1.03 -40.56
C GLY A 305 -11.23 0.12 -40.54
N ALA A 306 -10.05 0.68 -40.80
CA ALA A 306 -8.78 -0.03 -40.71
C ALA A 306 -8.51 -0.56 -39.29
N CYS A 307 -8.89 0.20 -38.25
CA CYS A 307 -8.76 -0.26 -36.87
C CYS A 307 -9.63 -1.49 -36.59
N ILE A 308 -10.89 -1.48 -37.02
CA ILE A 308 -11.81 -2.60 -36.86
C ILE A 308 -11.34 -3.81 -37.67
N ASP A 309 -10.94 -3.62 -38.93
CA ASP A 309 -10.45 -4.70 -39.79
C ASP A 309 -9.25 -5.42 -39.14
N LEU A 310 -8.28 -4.67 -38.60
CA LEU A 310 -7.12 -5.23 -37.91
C LEU A 310 -7.48 -5.92 -36.58
N LEU A 311 -8.41 -5.34 -35.80
CA LEU A 311 -8.89 -5.94 -34.56
C LEU A 311 -9.55 -7.29 -34.84
N GLU A 312 -10.46 -7.36 -35.81
CA GLU A 312 -11.16 -8.59 -36.18
C GLU A 312 -10.20 -9.65 -36.78
N GLU A 313 -9.24 -9.22 -37.60
CA GLU A 313 -8.18 -10.09 -38.13
C GLU A 313 -7.37 -10.72 -36.99
N THR A 314 -6.91 -9.91 -36.04
CA THR A 314 -6.05 -10.35 -34.93
C THR A 314 -6.82 -11.22 -33.93
N LEU A 315 -8.11 -10.91 -33.70
CA LEU A 315 -9.00 -11.72 -32.88
C LEU A 315 -9.41 -13.04 -33.56
N GLY A 316 -9.32 -13.11 -34.89
CA GLY A 316 -9.82 -14.25 -35.68
C GLY A 316 -11.34 -14.37 -35.67
N ARG A 317 -12.06 -13.31 -35.30
CA ARG A 317 -13.53 -13.25 -35.24
C ARG A 317 -14.02 -11.81 -35.36
N LYS A 318 -15.28 -11.66 -35.78
CA LYS A 318 -15.96 -10.36 -35.75
C LYS A 318 -16.23 -9.89 -34.32
N LEU A 319 -16.21 -8.57 -34.14
CA LEU A 319 -16.62 -7.91 -32.91
C LEU A 319 -18.14 -8.05 -32.72
N GLN A 320 -18.54 -8.39 -31.50
CA GLN A 320 -19.94 -8.50 -31.12
C GLN A 320 -20.50 -7.14 -30.67
N PRO A 321 -21.83 -6.92 -30.75
CA PRO A 321 -22.45 -5.70 -30.23
C PRO A 321 -22.07 -5.47 -28.76
N GLY A 322 -21.58 -4.26 -28.46
CA GLY A 322 -21.15 -3.85 -27.12
C GLY A 322 -19.68 -4.13 -26.80
N GLU A 323 -18.94 -4.90 -27.61
CA GLU A 323 -17.50 -5.11 -27.39
C GLU A 323 -16.66 -3.88 -27.72
N ALA A 324 -17.10 -3.09 -28.70
CA ALA A 324 -16.49 -1.82 -29.07
C ALA A 324 -17.44 -0.65 -28.78
N VAL A 325 -16.94 0.33 -28.03
CA VAL A 325 -17.68 1.54 -27.65
C VAL A 325 -16.85 2.79 -27.90
N HIS A 326 -17.51 3.94 -27.96
CA HIS A 326 -16.84 5.24 -27.97
C HIS A 326 -17.40 6.16 -26.90
N THR A 327 -16.64 7.18 -26.52
CA THR A 327 -17.10 8.15 -25.52
C THR A 327 -17.48 9.50 -26.13
N PHE A 328 -17.32 9.72 -27.44
CA PHE A 328 -17.47 11.03 -28.10
C PHE A 328 -18.79 11.75 -27.71
N ASN A 329 -18.69 12.85 -26.97
CA ASN A 329 -19.85 13.55 -26.39
C ASN A 329 -20.83 14.14 -27.43
N ASP A 330 -20.36 14.36 -28.66
CA ASP A 330 -21.09 14.99 -29.77
C ASP A 330 -21.74 13.99 -30.74
N ARG A 331 -21.64 12.68 -30.48
CA ARG A 331 -22.06 11.63 -31.41
C ARG A 331 -22.89 10.56 -30.71
N GLY A 332 -23.96 10.10 -31.37
CA GLY A 332 -24.60 8.82 -31.05
C GLY A 332 -23.82 7.64 -31.64
N THR A 333 -24.44 6.46 -31.69
CA THR A 333 -23.83 5.23 -32.23
C THR A 333 -23.20 5.44 -33.61
N LEU A 334 -21.92 5.08 -33.74
CA LEU A 334 -21.19 5.10 -35.00
C LEU A 334 -21.35 3.77 -35.72
N LYS A 335 -21.60 3.81 -37.03
CA LYS A 335 -21.57 2.62 -37.90
C LYS A 335 -20.28 2.59 -38.68
N VAL A 336 -19.43 1.61 -38.40
CA VAL A 336 -18.13 1.42 -39.05
C VAL A 336 -18.08 -0.02 -39.54
N ARG A 337 -17.96 -0.22 -40.86
CA ARG A 337 -18.14 -1.54 -41.49
C ARG A 337 -19.50 -2.14 -41.07
N ASP A 338 -19.50 -3.39 -40.62
CA ASP A 338 -20.68 -4.10 -40.08
C ASP A 338 -20.83 -3.93 -38.55
N VAL A 339 -19.99 -3.10 -37.90
CA VAL A 339 -19.93 -2.94 -36.44
C VAL A 339 -20.65 -1.66 -36.01
N GLU A 340 -21.53 -1.80 -35.02
CA GLU A 340 -22.17 -0.66 -34.33
C GLU A 340 -21.38 -0.33 -33.06
N ILE A 341 -20.66 0.79 -33.08
CA ILE A 341 -19.87 1.28 -31.95
C ILE A 341 -20.74 2.24 -31.15
N GLN A 342 -21.21 1.81 -29.98
CA GLN A 342 -22.16 2.57 -29.16
C GLN A 342 -21.46 3.66 -28.34
N GLN A 343 -22.19 4.75 -28.08
CA GLN A 343 -21.72 5.79 -27.16
C GLN A 343 -21.94 5.33 -25.71
N ILE A 344 -20.92 5.50 -24.87
CA ILE A 344 -21.00 5.25 -23.43
C ILE A 344 -20.36 6.39 -22.62
N GLU A 345 -20.88 6.64 -21.43
CA GLU A 345 -20.27 7.55 -20.46
C GLU A 345 -18.99 6.94 -19.87
N ALA A 346 -17.94 7.74 -19.72
CA ALA A 346 -16.64 7.27 -19.22
C ALA A 346 -16.72 6.57 -17.85
N SER A 347 -17.64 7.00 -16.98
CA SER A 347 -17.86 6.43 -15.65
C SER A 347 -18.43 5.02 -15.66
N ARG A 348 -19.12 4.60 -16.74
CA ARG A 348 -19.80 3.29 -16.82
C ARG A 348 -18.93 2.18 -17.38
N ILE A 349 -17.84 2.53 -18.05
CA ILE A 349 -17.01 1.56 -18.79
C ILE A 349 -16.44 0.48 -17.87
N GLN A 350 -16.10 0.81 -16.63
CA GLN A 350 -15.59 -0.17 -15.68
C GLN A 350 -16.61 -1.28 -15.37
N ASP A 351 -17.90 -0.92 -15.26
CA ASP A 351 -18.98 -1.83 -14.85
C ASP A 351 -19.55 -2.67 -16.01
N GLU A 352 -19.36 -2.23 -17.26
CA GLU A 352 -19.85 -2.92 -18.46
C GLU A 352 -18.92 -4.05 -18.92
N GLU A 353 -19.04 -5.25 -18.33
CA GLU A 353 -18.12 -6.38 -18.53
C GLU A 353 -17.89 -6.79 -20.00
N ASN A 354 -18.84 -6.54 -20.89
CA ASN A 354 -18.75 -6.84 -22.32
C ASN A 354 -17.83 -5.89 -23.09
N VAL A 355 -17.54 -4.69 -22.57
CA VAL A 355 -16.67 -3.72 -23.24
C VAL A 355 -15.23 -4.23 -23.24
N LEU A 356 -14.63 -4.30 -24.44
CA LEU A 356 -13.27 -4.75 -24.70
C LEU A 356 -12.42 -3.66 -25.37
N VAL A 357 -13.03 -2.82 -26.21
CA VAL A 357 -12.36 -1.77 -26.97
C VAL A 357 -13.07 -0.44 -26.75
N VAL A 358 -12.31 0.60 -26.39
CA VAL A 358 -12.85 1.95 -26.14
C VAL A 358 -12.14 2.96 -27.02
N PHE A 359 -12.89 3.59 -27.93
CA PHE A 359 -12.42 4.72 -28.73
C PHE A 359 -12.72 6.05 -28.02
N PHE A 360 -11.72 6.91 -27.90
CA PHE A 360 -11.90 8.21 -27.24
C PHE A 360 -11.06 9.32 -27.88
N LYS A 361 -11.43 10.58 -27.63
CA LYS A 361 -10.65 11.76 -28.04
C LYS A 361 -9.90 12.33 -26.83
N MET A 362 -10.55 13.24 -26.10
CA MET A 362 -9.98 13.94 -24.93
C MET A 362 -10.82 13.81 -23.65
N ASN A 363 -11.98 13.17 -23.74
CA ASN A 363 -13.01 13.09 -22.71
C ASN A 363 -12.79 12.03 -21.62
N LEU A 364 -11.78 11.17 -21.73
CA LEU A 364 -11.39 10.23 -20.66
C LEU A 364 -10.58 10.88 -19.53
N SER A 365 -10.43 12.21 -19.50
CA SER A 365 -9.73 12.92 -18.41
C SER A 365 -10.60 13.14 -17.16
N THR A 366 -11.92 13.16 -17.29
CA THR A 366 -12.86 13.48 -16.20
C THR A 366 -13.84 12.33 -15.94
N GLY A 367 -13.90 11.80 -14.71
CA GLY A 367 -14.85 10.76 -14.31
C GLY A 367 -14.51 9.32 -14.74
N TRP A 368 -13.45 9.11 -15.53
CA TRP A 368 -12.91 7.79 -15.89
C TRP A 368 -12.24 7.13 -14.68
N ASP A 369 -12.48 5.85 -14.43
CA ASP A 369 -11.73 5.03 -13.46
C ASP A 369 -11.85 3.56 -13.83
N CYS A 370 -10.94 3.07 -14.67
CA CYS A 370 -11.01 1.73 -15.23
C CYS A 370 -9.69 0.97 -15.02
N PRO A 371 -9.51 0.29 -13.87
CA PRO A 371 -8.31 -0.50 -13.58
C PRO A 371 -8.05 -1.62 -14.59
N ARG A 372 -9.09 -2.15 -15.26
CA ARG A 372 -8.96 -3.19 -16.30
C ARG A 372 -8.54 -2.65 -17.67
N ALA A 373 -8.28 -1.35 -17.80
CA ALA A 373 -7.60 -0.81 -18.97
C ALA A 373 -6.12 -1.19 -18.92
N GLU A 374 -5.73 -2.13 -19.77
CA GLU A 374 -4.42 -2.80 -19.69
C GLU A 374 -3.43 -2.35 -20.77
N THR A 375 -3.96 -1.88 -21.90
CA THR A 375 -3.17 -1.43 -23.05
C THR A 375 -3.79 -0.17 -23.63
N MET A 376 -2.96 0.80 -23.97
CA MET A 376 -3.36 2.05 -24.61
C MET A 376 -2.62 2.25 -25.94
N MET A 377 -3.36 2.62 -26.97
CA MET A 377 -2.83 3.14 -28.24
C MET A 377 -3.20 4.62 -28.37
N SER A 378 -2.26 5.48 -28.77
CA SER A 378 -2.58 6.87 -29.12
C SER A 378 -2.18 7.23 -30.54
N PHE A 379 -3.17 7.56 -31.37
CA PHE A 379 -2.96 8.11 -32.71
C PHE A 379 -2.73 9.64 -32.70
N ARG A 380 -2.67 10.30 -31.54
CA ARG A 380 -2.43 11.75 -31.46
C ARG A 380 -0.92 12.05 -31.39
N SER A 381 -0.54 13.23 -31.89
CA SER A 381 0.85 13.72 -31.88
C SER A 381 1.35 14.16 -30.49
N ALA A 382 2.67 14.19 -30.31
CA ALA A 382 3.40 14.39 -29.05
C ALA A 382 3.21 15.72 -28.27
N GLN A 383 2.34 16.64 -28.70
CA GLN A 383 2.13 17.92 -28.02
C GLN A 383 1.34 17.81 -26.70
N ASP A 384 0.92 16.59 -26.31
CA ASP A 384 -0.04 16.37 -25.21
C ASP A 384 0.44 15.38 -24.13
N TYR A 385 1.74 15.43 -23.80
CA TYR A 385 2.34 14.52 -22.82
C TYR A 385 1.72 14.63 -21.41
N THR A 386 1.29 15.83 -21.00
CA THR A 386 0.64 16.07 -19.70
C THR A 386 -0.72 15.37 -19.61
N TYR A 387 -1.49 15.36 -20.70
CA TYR A 387 -2.78 14.67 -20.75
C TYR A 387 -2.60 13.14 -20.67
N ILE A 388 -1.64 12.60 -21.41
CA ILE A 388 -1.30 11.17 -21.37
C ILE A 388 -0.95 10.76 -19.93
N ALA A 389 -0.14 11.56 -19.22
CA ALA A 389 0.22 11.29 -17.83
C ALA A 389 -1.01 11.25 -16.89
N GLN A 390 -1.96 12.17 -17.05
CA GLN A 390 -3.20 12.20 -16.25
C GLN A 390 -4.09 10.98 -16.50
N LEU A 391 -4.20 10.55 -17.76
CA LEU A 391 -5.00 9.39 -18.14
C LEU A 391 -4.37 8.08 -17.64
N LEU A 392 -3.06 7.95 -17.74
CA LEU A 392 -2.30 6.80 -17.22
C LEU A 392 -2.45 6.63 -15.71
N GLY A 393 -2.50 7.73 -14.94
CA GLY A 393 -2.75 7.71 -13.49
C GLY A 393 -3.99 6.92 -13.05
N ARG A 394 -4.94 6.72 -13.97
CA ARG A 394 -6.18 5.95 -13.73
C ARG A 394 -6.09 4.51 -14.25
N MET A 395 -5.25 4.24 -15.24
CA MET A 395 -4.99 2.91 -15.80
C MET A 395 -3.99 2.08 -14.99
N ILE A 396 -3.12 2.74 -14.21
CA ILE A 396 -2.12 2.05 -13.40
C ILE A 396 -2.69 1.36 -12.14
N ARG A 397 -4.00 1.43 -11.88
CA ARG A 397 -4.60 0.70 -10.75
C ARG A 397 -4.68 -0.78 -11.09
N THR A 398 -4.52 -1.65 -10.10
CA THR A 398 -4.64 -3.10 -10.31
C THR A 398 -6.12 -3.53 -10.32
N PRO A 399 -6.57 -4.33 -11.31
CA PRO A 399 -7.97 -4.77 -11.40
C PRO A 399 -8.51 -5.48 -10.16
N LEU A 400 -7.66 -6.30 -9.51
CA LEU A 400 -8.01 -7.04 -8.30
C LEU A 400 -7.56 -6.33 -7.01
N ALA A 401 -7.19 -5.04 -7.09
CA ALA A 401 -6.67 -4.24 -5.98
C ALA A 401 -5.51 -4.90 -5.21
N ARG A 402 -4.69 -5.68 -5.92
CA ARG A 402 -3.50 -6.36 -5.41
C ARG A 402 -2.53 -6.65 -6.55
N ARG A 403 -1.26 -6.85 -6.20
CA ARG A 403 -0.23 -7.31 -7.14
C ARG A 403 -0.43 -8.79 -7.46
N ILE A 404 -0.11 -9.18 -8.69
CA ILE A 404 -0.10 -10.56 -9.17
C ILE A 404 1.34 -11.10 -9.12
N SER A 405 1.70 -11.77 -8.04
CA SER A 405 3.07 -12.21 -7.76
C SER A 405 3.54 -13.31 -8.70
N SER A 406 2.62 -14.15 -9.17
CA SER A 406 2.91 -15.28 -10.04
C SER A 406 3.16 -14.91 -11.50
N ASP A 407 2.72 -13.72 -11.94
CA ASP A 407 2.87 -13.24 -13.32
C ASP A 407 3.13 -11.73 -13.37
N ALA A 408 4.38 -11.38 -13.66
CA ALA A 408 4.86 -10.01 -13.80
C ALA A 408 4.16 -9.22 -14.91
N GLU A 409 3.70 -9.88 -15.99
CA GLU A 409 3.07 -9.21 -17.13
C GLU A 409 1.78 -8.47 -16.71
N LEU A 410 1.03 -9.05 -15.77
CA LEU A 410 -0.23 -8.52 -15.24
C LEU A 410 -0.05 -7.32 -14.30
N ASN A 411 1.18 -7.01 -13.90
CA ASN A 411 1.52 -5.85 -13.07
C ASN A 411 2.03 -4.67 -13.90
N SER A 412 1.85 -4.70 -15.22
CA SER A 412 2.30 -3.63 -16.12
C SER A 412 1.16 -3.05 -16.94
N VAL A 413 1.26 -1.78 -17.34
CA VAL A 413 0.42 -1.16 -18.36
C VAL A 413 1.29 -0.84 -19.59
N SER A 414 0.75 -1.08 -20.79
CA SER A 414 1.50 -0.91 -22.03
C SER A 414 0.93 0.26 -22.83
N LEU A 415 1.80 1.17 -23.24
CA LEU A 415 1.45 2.39 -23.97
C LEU A 415 2.13 2.41 -25.33
N PHE A 416 1.36 2.54 -26.40
CA PHE A 416 1.83 2.57 -27.78
C PHE A 416 1.69 3.98 -28.36
N LEU A 417 2.83 4.59 -28.68
CA LEU A 417 2.98 5.98 -29.10
C LEU A 417 3.68 6.06 -30.47
N PRO A 418 2.97 5.82 -31.59
CA PRO A 418 3.56 5.83 -32.94
C PRO A 418 4.14 7.18 -33.38
N TYR A 419 3.65 8.29 -32.83
CA TYR A 419 4.04 9.65 -33.21
C TYR A 419 5.00 10.30 -32.21
N PHE A 420 5.68 9.49 -31.41
CA PHE A 420 6.65 9.93 -30.41
C PHE A 420 8.03 9.35 -30.75
N ASP A 421 9.05 10.15 -30.50
CA ASP A 421 10.46 9.78 -30.55
C ASP A 421 11.04 9.62 -29.13
N GLU A 422 12.31 9.27 -29.03
CA GLU A 422 12.97 9.04 -27.75
C GLU A 422 12.94 10.27 -26.83
N GLU A 423 13.10 11.48 -27.37
CA GLU A 423 13.10 12.73 -26.59
C GLU A 423 11.72 13.02 -26.02
N THR A 424 10.68 12.91 -26.85
CA THR A 424 9.29 13.10 -26.42
C THR A 424 8.83 12.01 -25.46
N VAL A 425 9.28 10.76 -25.60
CA VAL A 425 9.04 9.69 -24.61
C VAL A 425 9.72 10.01 -23.28
N LYS A 426 10.96 10.50 -23.28
CA LYS A 426 11.62 10.97 -22.04
C LYS A 426 10.83 12.09 -21.38
N ASN A 427 10.24 13.00 -22.15
CA ASN A 427 9.34 14.03 -21.61
C ASN A 427 8.06 13.43 -21.01
N VAL A 428 7.48 12.38 -21.60
CA VAL A 428 6.34 11.64 -21.01
C VAL A 428 6.75 10.95 -19.70
N VAL A 429 7.89 10.26 -19.67
CA VAL A 429 8.43 9.60 -18.47
C VAL A 429 8.69 10.62 -17.36
N ASN A 430 9.33 11.75 -17.70
CA ASN A 430 9.57 12.84 -16.76
C ASN A 430 8.23 13.44 -16.30
N ALA A 431 7.28 13.69 -17.19
CA ALA A 431 5.96 14.19 -16.80
C ALA A 431 5.17 13.18 -15.95
N LEU A 432 5.42 11.87 -16.06
CA LEU A 432 4.84 10.85 -15.18
C LEU A 432 5.52 10.87 -13.80
N ARG A 433 6.84 11.04 -13.75
CA ARG A 433 7.64 11.16 -12.51
C ARG A 433 7.36 12.47 -11.77
N ASP A 434 7.29 13.56 -12.53
CA ASP A 434 7.01 14.94 -12.11
C ASP A 434 5.50 15.22 -12.03
N SER A 435 4.65 14.30 -12.51
CA SER A 435 3.21 14.39 -12.24
C SER A 435 3.09 14.50 -10.73
N GLU A 436 2.60 15.64 -10.26
CA GLU A 436 2.77 16.08 -8.88
C GLU A 436 2.13 15.13 -7.83
N ALA A 437 1.47 14.06 -8.29
CA ALA A 437 0.94 12.95 -7.52
C ALA A 437 1.94 11.82 -7.21
N ALA A 438 3.23 11.99 -7.51
CA ALA A 438 4.32 11.03 -7.25
C ALA A 438 3.89 9.59 -7.52
N MET A 439 3.68 9.27 -8.80
CA MET A 439 3.32 7.92 -9.23
C MET A 439 4.46 6.96 -8.85
N PRO A 440 4.24 5.97 -7.97
CA PRO A 440 5.33 5.08 -7.55
C PRO A 440 5.65 4.01 -8.60
N THR A 441 4.84 3.91 -9.66
CA THR A 441 5.01 3.00 -10.79
C THR A 441 6.23 3.40 -11.64
N GLU A 442 7.10 2.44 -11.94
CA GLU A 442 8.30 2.64 -12.76
C GLU A 442 7.92 2.82 -14.23
N ALA A 443 8.29 3.94 -14.85
CA ALA A 443 8.05 4.19 -16.27
C ALA A 443 9.37 4.13 -17.05
N GLY A 444 9.33 3.46 -18.21
CA GLY A 444 10.49 3.27 -19.08
C GLY A 444 10.09 2.70 -20.44
N THR A 445 11.07 2.61 -21.33
CA THR A 445 10.83 2.11 -22.69
C THR A 445 10.70 0.58 -22.72
N SER A 446 10.10 0.04 -23.78
CA SER A 446 10.02 -1.42 -24.00
C SER A 446 11.39 -2.11 -24.21
N LYS A 447 12.46 -1.34 -24.44
CA LYS A 447 13.84 -1.83 -24.49
C LYS A 447 14.47 -1.93 -23.10
N GLU A 448 14.14 -0.98 -22.23
CA GLU A 448 14.63 -0.90 -20.85
C GLU A 448 13.85 -1.84 -19.92
N LEU A 449 12.52 -1.80 -19.98
CA LEU A 449 11.64 -2.55 -19.08
C LEU A 449 11.08 -3.78 -19.78
N VAL A 450 11.65 -4.94 -19.47
CA VAL A 450 11.30 -6.23 -20.09
C VAL A 450 10.69 -7.20 -19.08
N THR A 451 9.87 -8.13 -19.56
CA THR A 451 9.35 -9.25 -18.76
C THR A 451 10.09 -10.50 -19.18
N LEU A 452 10.81 -11.14 -18.25
CA LEU A 452 11.53 -12.39 -18.52
C LEU A 452 10.70 -13.58 -18.05
N GLY A 453 10.57 -14.60 -18.89
CA GLY A 453 9.92 -15.85 -18.53
C GLY A 453 10.89 -16.83 -17.90
N ARG A 454 10.37 -17.82 -17.16
CA ARG A 454 11.17 -18.99 -16.78
C ARG A 454 11.75 -19.65 -18.02
N ASN A 455 13.05 -19.97 -17.97
CA ASN A 455 13.69 -20.72 -19.03
C ASN A 455 13.20 -22.17 -19.00
N LEU A 456 12.45 -22.57 -20.03
CA LEU A 456 11.78 -23.87 -20.09
C LEU A 456 12.76 -25.05 -20.04
N ALA A 457 14.02 -24.83 -20.43
CA ALA A 457 15.10 -25.83 -20.34
C ALA A 457 15.41 -26.27 -18.90
N TYR A 458 14.98 -25.50 -17.89
CA TYR A 458 15.27 -25.73 -16.47
C TYR A 458 14.00 -25.96 -15.64
N SER A 459 12.96 -26.51 -16.25
CA SER A 459 11.67 -26.72 -15.57
C SER A 459 11.80 -27.68 -14.38
N ASP A 460 12.62 -28.72 -14.50
CA ASP A 460 12.98 -29.67 -13.44
C ASP A 460 13.79 -29.02 -12.30
N VAL A 461 14.65 -28.04 -12.62
CA VAL A 461 15.35 -27.23 -11.62
C VAL A 461 14.35 -26.39 -10.82
N PHE A 462 13.39 -25.74 -11.47
CA PHE A 462 12.34 -24.98 -10.77
C PHE A 462 11.52 -25.86 -9.82
N GLU A 463 11.16 -27.08 -10.22
CA GLU A 463 10.48 -28.05 -9.34
C GLU A 463 11.35 -28.45 -8.14
N ALA A 464 12.66 -28.65 -8.35
CA ALA A 464 13.58 -28.98 -7.26
C ALA A 464 13.76 -27.81 -6.26
N MET A 465 13.58 -26.55 -6.70
CA MET A 465 13.65 -25.37 -5.84
C MET A 465 12.49 -25.26 -4.84
N ASP A 466 11.38 -25.97 -5.03
CA ASP A 466 10.18 -25.87 -4.16
C ASP A 466 10.47 -26.25 -2.69
N ASN A 467 11.58 -26.96 -2.43
CA ASN A 467 12.01 -27.33 -1.08
C ASN A 467 12.91 -26.28 -0.40
N LEU A 468 13.34 -25.26 -1.14
CA LEU A 468 14.19 -24.18 -0.63
C LEU A 468 13.39 -23.19 0.22
N ILE A 469 14.12 -22.42 1.03
CA ILE A 469 13.55 -21.44 1.94
C ILE A 469 14.22 -20.09 1.80
N THR A 470 13.50 -19.06 2.23
CA THR A 470 13.98 -17.68 2.34
C THR A 470 13.34 -17.04 3.57
N TYR A 471 13.76 -15.82 3.91
CA TYR A 471 13.10 -14.99 4.91
C TYR A 471 12.41 -13.80 4.24
N ARG A 472 11.56 -13.10 4.98
CA ARG A 472 10.96 -11.82 4.58
C ARG A 472 11.02 -10.89 5.77
N ILE A 473 11.89 -9.88 5.70
CA ILE A 473 12.11 -8.93 6.79
C ILE A 473 11.57 -7.59 6.28
N ASP A 474 10.29 -7.40 6.50
CA ASP A 474 9.62 -6.16 6.14
C ASP A 474 9.97 -5.05 7.16
N SER A 475 10.15 -3.82 6.67
CA SER A 475 10.21 -2.60 7.49
C SER A 475 8.87 -2.21 8.10
N SER A 476 7.79 -2.92 7.76
CA SER A 476 6.46 -2.72 8.33
C SER A 476 6.47 -2.74 9.87
N ARG A 477 5.57 -1.96 10.47
CA ARG A 477 5.43 -1.82 11.92
C ARG A 477 5.17 -3.19 12.55
N LYS A 478 6.12 -3.66 13.37
CA LYS A 478 5.99 -4.89 14.14
C LYS A 478 4.75 -4.83 15.03
N GLN A 479 4.01 -5.93 15.11
CA GLN A 479 2.83 -6.06 15.95
C GLN A 479 3.14 -6.86 17.21
N ALA A 480 2.38 -6.63 18.28
CA ALA A 480 2.48 -7.41 19.50
C ALA A 480 2.22 -8.91 19.21
N PRO A 481 3.09 -9.83 19.65
CA PRO A 481 2.93 -11.26 19.40
C PRO A 481 1.56 -11.83 19.77
N LEU A 482 0.97 -11.36 20.88
CA LEU A 482 -0.38 -11.76 21.29
C LEU A 482 -1.43 -11.48 20.20
N LYS A 483 -1.40 -10.29 19.61
CA LYS A 483 -2.34 -9.88 18.56
C LYS A 483 -2.16 -10.75 17.31
N LEU A 484 -0.92 -11.00 16.91
CA LEU A 484 -0.59 -11.83 15.75
C LEU A 484 -1.08 -13.27 15.91
N LEU A 485 -0.91 -13.86 17.10
CA LEU A 485 -1.39 -15.20 17.42
C LEU A 485 -2.92 -15.32 17.27
N ILE A 486 -3.68 -14.36 17.81
CA ILE A 486 -5.14 -14.39 17.66
C ILE A 486 -5.54 -14.21 16.19
N GLN A 487 -4.91 -13.28 15.46
CA GLN A 487 -5.19 -13.06 14.04
C GLN A 487 -4.88 -14.29 13.17
N LEU A 488 -3.76 -14.96 13.41
CA LEU A 488 -3.39 -16.21 12.73
C LEU A 488 -4.40 -17.30 13.01
N SER A 489 -4.77 -17.51 14.27
CA SER A 489 -5.73 -18.55 14.66
C SER A 489 -7.11 -18.32 14.03
N ARG A 490 -7.55 -17.06 13.92
CA ARG A 490 -8.78 -16.68 13.22
C ARG A 490 -8.66 -16.94 11.72
N ALA A 491 -7.56 -16.54 11.08
CA ALA A 491 -7.35 -16.76 9.66
C ALA A 491 -7.41 -18.25 9.31
N LEU A 492 -6.71 -19.09 10.08
CA LEU A 492 -6.72 -20.55 9.92
C LEU A 492 -8.13 -21.15 10.05
N THR A 493 -8.92 -20.62 10.99
CA THR A 493 -10.31 -21.06 11.20
C THR A 493 -11.21 -20.63 10.03
N MET A 494 -11.09 -19.38 9.58
CA MET A 494 -11.87 -18.84 8.46
C MET A 494 -11.57 -19.54 7.13
N ASP A 495 -10.31 -19.90 6.90
CA ASP A 495 -9.89 -20.62 5.69
C ASP A 495 -10.13 -22.13 5.76
N GLY A 496 -10.72 -22.62 6.86
CA GLY A 496 -11.00 -24.03 7.06
C GLY A 496 -9.76 -24.93 7.18
N ILE A 497 -8.58 -24.35 7.44
CA ILE A 497 -7.34 -25.09 7.63
C ILE A 497 -7.34 -25.80 8.99
N ASP A 498 -7.72 -25.08 10.04
CA ASP A 498 -7.89 -25.61 11.39
C ASP A 498 -9.10 -24.93 12.04
N LEU A 499 -10.24 -25.64 12.04
CA LEU A 499 -11.51 -25.15 12.60
C LEU A 499 -11.47 -24.98 14.13
N GLY A 500 -10.51 -25.63 14.81
CA GLY A 500 -10.33 -25.56 16.25
C GLY A 500 -9.32 -24.50 16.70
N ALA A 501 -8.48 -24.01 15.79
CA ALA A 501 -7.34 -23.13 16.09
C ALA A 501 -7.75 -21.92 16.94
N GLN A 502 -8.74 -21.15 16.51
CA GLN A 502 -9.13 -19.93 17.23
C GLN A 502 -9.60 -20.23 18.66
N LYS A 503 -10.39 -21.28 18.85
CA LYS A 503 -10.90 -21.66 20.17
C LYS A 503 -9.77 -22.18 21.07
N ALA A 504 -8.89 -23.03 20.54
CA ALA A 504 -7.76 -23.59 21.27
C ALA A 504 -6.79 -22.48 21.72
N VAL A 505 -6.41 -21.60 20.80
CA VAL A 505 -5.51 -20.47 21.06
C VAL A 505 -6.11 -19.50 22.08
N LYS A 506 -7.37 -19.06 21.90
CA LYS A 506 -8.05 -18.20 22.88
C LYS A 506 -8.04 -18.85 24.26
N ASN A 507 -8.32 -20.15 24.35
CA ASN A 507 -8.35 -20.82 25.63
C ASN A 507 -6.98 -20.85 26.32
N ALA A 508 -5.93 -21.15 25.56
CA ALA A 508 -4.56 -21.22 26.06
C ALA A 508 -4.04 -19.85 26.52
N VAL A 509 -4.31 -18.79 25.73
CA VAL A 509 -3.99 -17.40 26.09
C VAL A 509 -4.69 -16.98 27.38
N LEU A 510 -6.00 -17.24 27.50
CA LEU A 510 -6.75 -16.89 28.70
C LEU A 510 -6.22 -17.65 29.94
N SER A 511 -5.81 -18.91 29.79
CA SER A 511 -5.17 -19.66 30.88
C SER A 511 -3.81 -19.07 31.26
N LYS A 512 -3.04 -18.60 30.28
CA LYS A 512 -1.79 -17.87 30.56
C LYS A 512 -2.05 -16.54 31.29
N MET A 513 -3.14 -15.85 30.98
CA MET A 513 -3.56 -14.64 31.72
C MET A 513 -3.94 -14.97 33.17
N ASP A 514 -4.67 -16.07 33.39
CA ASP A 514 -4.99 -16.58 34.73
C ASP A 514 -3.71 -16.81 35.56
N ASP A 515 -2.70 -17.46 34.97
CA ASP A 515 -1.42 -17.73 35.61
C ASP A 515 -0.65 -16.45 35.99
N GLU A 516 -0.64 -15.45 35.11
CA GLU A 516 0.06 -14.19 35.39
C GLU A 516 -0.66 -13.35 36.45
N ILE A 517 -1.99 -13.32 36.44
CA ILE A 517 -2.77 -12.65 37.50
C ILE A 517 -2.51 -13.33 38.85
N LEU A 518 -2.43 -14.66 38.88
CA LEU A 518 -2.08 -15.40 40.09
C LEU A 518 -0.68 -15.02 40.61
N ARG A 519 0.32 -14.92 39.72
CA ARG A 519 1.67 -14.49 40.10
C ARG A 519 1.71 -13.10 40.72
N ILE A 520 0.96 -12.15 40.16
CA ILE A 520 0.87 -10.77 40.70
C ILE A 520 0.23 -10.77 42.10
N LYS A 521 -0.75 -11.65 42.33
CA LYS A 521 -1.35 -11.81 43.67
C LYS A 521 -0.38 -12.44 44.66
N GLU A 522 0.35 -13.47 44.24
CA GLU A 522 1.34 -14.16 45.07
C GLU A 522 2.56 -13.29 45.41
N SER A 523 2.90 -12.30 44.58
CA SER A 523 3.97 -11.33 44.90
C SER A 523 3.59 -10.38 46.04
N GLY A 524 2.30 -10.25 46.36
CA GLY A 524 1.78 -9.30 47.35
C GLY A 524 1.58 -7.88 46.81
N ASP A 525 1.92 -7.61 45.54
CA ASP A 525 1.83 -6.27 44.95
C ASP A 525 0.43 -5.94 44.41
N TYR A 526 -0.46 -6.91 44.31
CA TYR A 526 -1.75 -6.78 43.61
C TYR A 526 -2.59 -5.60 44.14
N ASP A 527 -2.73 -5.48 45.46
CA ASP A 527 -3.54 -4.41 46.06
C ASP A 527 -2.88 -3.03 45.90
N THR A 528 -1.55 -2.95 46.01
CA THR A 528 -0.80 -1.70 45.81
C THR A 528 -0.89 -1.22 44.36
N ARG A 529 -0.73 -2.14 43.39
CA ARG A 529 -0.89 -1.84 41.96
C ARG A 529 -2.34 -1.45 41.65
N GLY A 530 -3.30 -2.20 42.19
CA GLY A 530 -4.72 -1.87 42.11
C GLY A 530 -5.04 -0.46 42.61
N ALA A 531 -4.54 -0.08 43.78
CA ALA A 531 -4.75 1.25 44.36
C ALA A 531 -4.13 2.38 43.53
N SER A 532 -2.93 2.18 42.98
CA SER A 532 -2.26 3.18 42.11
C SER A 532 -2.99 3.43 40.78
N ILE A 533 -3.69 2.42 40.28
CA ILE A 533 -4.44 2.51 39.02
C ILE A 533 -5.89 2.99 39.29
N THR A 534 -6.46 2.62 40.44
CA THR A 534 -7.88 2.87 40.80
C THR A 534 -8.11 4.01 41.79
N GLY A 535 -7.08 4.79 42.12
CA GLY A 535 -7.18 5.97 42.97
C GLY A 535 -6.35 7.14 42.43
N PHE A 536 -6.84 8.37 42.61
CA PHE A 536 -6.06 9.58 42.34
C PHE A 536 -6.20 10.58 43.50
N ALA A 537 -5.15 11.38 43.70
CA ALA A 537 -5.12 12.41 44.74
C ALA A 537 -5.74 13.72 44.21
N LEU A 538 -6.75 14.23 44.92
CA LEU A 538 -7.32 15.54 44.64
C LEU A 538 -6.60 16.60 45.48
N GLY A 539 -5.98 17.59 44.83
CA GLY A 539 -5.47 18.78 45.51
C GLY A 539 -6.55 19.85 45.54
N THR A 540 -6.99 20.26 46.73
CA THR A 540 -7.96 21.34 46.89
C THR A 540 -7.23 22.65 47.17
N LEU A 541 -7.48 23.65 46.33
CA LEU A 541 -6.93 25.00 46.48
C LEU A 541 -8.05 25.89 47.03
N ILE A 542 -7.92 26.31 48.29
CA ILE A 542 -8.93 27.13 48.96
C ILE A 542 -8.53 28.60 48.80
N PHE A 543 -9.45 29.40 48.27
CA PHE A 543 -9.28 30.85 48.13
C PHE A 543 -10.12 31.55 49.20
N ASP A 544 -9.44 32.18 50.17
CA ASP A 544 -10.12 32.93 51.23
C ASP A 544 -10.15 34.43 50.89
N TYR A 545 -11.35 34.95 50.63
CA TYR A 545 -11.57 36.32 50.16
C TYR A 545 -11.21 37.40 51.20
N GLY A 546 -11.07 37.02 52.47
CA GLY A 546 -10.74 37.94 53.56
C GLY A 546 -9.28 38.41 53.59
N ASP A 547 -8.34 37.54 53.21
CA ASP A 547 -6.91 37.73 53.48
C ASP A 547 -6.01 37.70 52.22
N ASN A 548 -6.56 37.53 51.01
CA ASN A 548 -5.78 37.43 49.76
C ASN A 548 -4.66 36.37 49.82
N ALA A 549 -4.89 35.26 50.53
CA ALA A 549 -3.94 34.17 50.69
C ALA A 549 -4.47 32.89 50.02
N TYR A 550 -3.58 32.18 49.33
CA TYR A 550 -3.83 30.83 48.84
C TYR A 550 -3.37 29.83 49.90
N SER A 551 -4.27 28.99 50.40
CA SER A 551 -3.88 27.82 51.19
C SER A 551 -4.10 26.55 50.36
N PHE A 552 -3.08 25.69 50.35
CA PHE A 552 -3.21 24.33 49.85
C PHE A 552 -3.68 23.46 51.02
N ASP A 553 -4.73 22.69 50.80
CA ASP A 553 -5.10 21.63 51.73
C ASP A 553 -4.05 20.50 51.62
N GLU A 554 -3.24 20.30 52.66
CA GLU A 554 -2.17 19.28 52.67
C GLU A 554 -2.71 17.85 52.81
N GLU A 555 -4.00 17.66 53.14
CA GLU A 555 -4.64 16.35 53.15
C GLU A 555 -5.06 15.94 51.73
N THR A 556 -4.18 15.20 51.02
CA THR A 556 -4.56 14.53 49.77
C THR A 556 -5.71 13.55 50.02
N GLN A 557 -6.94 13.94 49.67
CA GLN A 557 -8.07 13.01 49.62
C GLN A 557 -7.86 12.05 48.45
N THR A 558 -7.69 10.76 48.76
CA THR A 558 -7.68 9.68 47.77
C THR A 558 -9.11 9.32 47.40
N MET A 559 -9.53 9.67 46.19
CA MET A 559 -10.83 9.27 45.64
C MET A 559 -10.74 7.86 45.04
N THR A 560 -11.78 7.04 45.20
CA THR A 560 -11.91 5.75 44.50
C THR A 560 -12.56 5.94 43.14
N MET A 561 -12.07 5.24 42.11
CA MET A 561 -12.63 5.34 40.76
C MET A 561 -14.09 4.87 40.68
N SER A 562 -14.88 5.56 39.86
CA SER A 562 -16.27 5.17 39.62
C SER A 562 -16.35 3.88 38.79
N GLU A 563 -17.47 3.15 38.88
CA GLU A 563 -17.72 1.97 38.04
C GLU A 563 -17.69 2.30 36.54
N PHE A 564 -18.06 3.54 36.18
CA PHE A 564 -17.94 4.07 34.83
C PHE A 564 -16.49 4.10 34.37
N ASP A 565 -15.58 4.62 35.21
CA ASP A 565 -14.16 4.69 34.86
C ASP A 565 -13.51 3.30 34.83
N ILE A 566 -13.88 2.39 35.74
CA ILE A 566 -13.42 0.99 35.70
C ILE A 566 -13.82 0.33 34.38
N SER A 567 -15.06 0.55 33.93
CA SER A 567 -15.52 0.02 32.64
C SER A 567 -14.76 0.64 31.47
N ARG A 568 -14.42 1.94 31.54
CA ARG A 568 -13.57 2.62 30.55
C ARG A 568 -12.16 2.01 30.50
N HIS A 569 -11.52 1.80 31.64
CA HIS A 569 -10.18 1.18 31.71
C HIS A 569 -10.19 -0.30 31.33
N PHE A 570 -11.29 -1.01 31.56
CA PHE A 570 -11.45 -2.38 31.08
C PHE A 570 -11.50 -2.45 29.55
N GLU A 571 -12.25 -1.55 28.90
CA GLU A 571 -12.20 -1.42 27.44
C GLU A 571 -10.81 -0.93 26.97
N GLN A 572 -10.17 -0.01 27.72
CA GLN A 572 -8.71 0.25 27.84
C GLN A 572 -7.81 -0.98 27.59
N ALA A 573 -7.85 -1.88 28.55
CA ALA A 573 -7.07 -3.09 28.60
C ALA A 573 -7.39 -4.05 27.45
N GLY A 574 -8.65 -4.11 27.04
CA GLY A 574 -9.09 -4.88 25.88
C GLY A 574 -8.39 -4.54 24.57
N LYS A 575 -7.95 -3.29 24.41
CA LYS A 575 -7.26 -2.83 23.20
C LYS A 575 -5.81 -3.29 23.16
N LEU A 576 -5.15 -3.29 24.32
CA LEU A 576 -3.79 -3.81 24.51
C LEU A 576 -3.73 -5.33 24.29
N LEU A 577 -4.73 -6.06 24.81
CA LEU A 577 -4.83 -7.51 24.61
C LEU A 577 -5.27 -7.86 23.18
N GLY A 578 -6.16 -7.06 22.59
CA GLY A 578 -6.68 -7.24 21.24
C GLY A 578 -7.81 -8.27 21.13
N GLU A 579 -8.56 -8.19 20.03
CA GLU A 579 -9.51 -9.22 19.56
C GLU A 579 -10.56 -9.68 20.61
N GLY A 580 -10.92 -8.78 21.54
CA GLY A 580 -11.96 -9.02 22.55
C GLY A 580 -11.55 -9.95 23.70
N LEU A 581 -10.26 -10.23 23.89
CA LEU A 581 -9.77 -11.13 24.93
C LEU A 581 -10.20 -10.73 26.35
N HIS A 582 -10.31 -9.43 26.65
CA HIS A 582 -10.81 -8.94 27.93
C HIS A 582 -12.26 -9.38 28.18
N LYS A 583 -13.12 -9.33 27.15
CA LYS A 583 -14.51 -9.78 27.22
C LYS A 583 -14.60 -11.30 27.37
N GLU A 584 -13.77 -12.04 26.65
CA GLU A 584 -13.70 -13.50 26.79
C GLU A 584 -13.22 -13.93 28.18
N TYR A 585 -12.25 -13.20 28.76
CA TYR A 585 -11.83 -13.40 30.15
C TYR A 585 -12.98 -13.11 31.12
N TRP A 586 -13.70 -12.01 30.92
CA TRP A 586 -14.86 -11.68 31.75
C TRP A 586 -15.97 -12.74 31.67
N ILE A 587 -16.25 -13.25 30.47
CA ILE A 587 -17.21 -14.34 30.26
C ILE A 587 -16.74 -15.62 30.96
N ARG A 588 -15.46 -15.97 30.85
CA ARG A 588 -14.88 -17.15 31.53
C ARG A 588 -15.02 -17.07 33.05
N HIS A 589 -14.91 -15.88 33.62
CA HIS A 589 -14.98 -15.62 35.07
C HIS A 589 -16.32 -15.05 35.53
N SER A 590 -17.40 -15.24 34.76
CA SER A 590 -18.69 -14.59 34.99
C SER A 590 -19.37 -14.96 36.32
N THR A 591 -18.90 -15.99 37.02
CA THR A 591 -19.40 -16.38 38.35
C THR A 591 -18.84 -15.54 39.49
N ARG A 592 -17.84 -14.68 39.22
CA ARG A 592 -17.19 -13.78 40.18
C ARG A 592 -17.76 -12.36 40.03
N ASP A 593 -17.49 -11.50 41.01
CA ASP A 593 -17.87 -10.09 40.94
C ASP A 593 -17.27 -9.40 39.70
N HIS A 594 -18.09 -8.69 38.93
CA HIS A 594 -17.66 -8.12 37.65
C HIS A 594 -16.67 -6.99 37.81
N ILE A 595 -16.67 -6.27 38.93
CA ILE A 595 -15.71 -5.20 39.21
C ILE A 595 -14.34 -5.81 39.48
N ASP A 596 -14.29 -6.87 40.29
CA ASP A 596 -13.03 -7.57 40.61
C ASP A 596 -12.40 -8.19 39.36
N VAL A 597 -13.20 -8.83 38.50
CA VAL A 597 -12.71 -9.42 37.24
C VAL A 597 -12.20 -8.34 36.27
N LYS A 598 -12.89 -7.19 36.18
CA LYS A 598 -12.42 -6.06 35.37
C LYS A 598 -11.10 -5.48 35.91
N LYS A 599 -10.96 -5.35 37.24
CA LYS A 599 -9.73 -4.88 37.89
C LYS A 599 -8.54 -5.79 37.61
N GLU A 600 -8.73 -7.10 37.61
CA GLU A 600 -7.66 -8.05 37.27
C GLU A 600 -7.06 -7.79 35.88
N ILE A 601 -7.92 -7.57 34.88
CA ILE A 601 -7.50 -7.27 33.51
C ILE A 601 -6.81 -5.90 33.42
N ILE A 602 -7.33 -4.91 34.13
CA ILE A 602 -6.71 -3.58 34.19
C ILE A 602 -5.31 -3.68 34.82
N ILE A 603 -5.16 -4.40 35.94
CA ILE A 603 -3.87 -4.58 36.61
C ILE A 603 -2.91 -5.36 35.72
N LEU A 604 -3.35 -6.46 35.11
CA LEU A 604 -2.54 -7.29 34.23
C LEU A 604 -1.96 -6.48 33.07
N THR A 605 -2.79 -5.68 32.40
CA THR A 605 -2.33 -4.89 31.24
C THR A 605 -1.46 -3.69 31.59
N ASN A 606 -1.46 -3.24 32.85
CA ASN A 606 -0.54 -2.24 33.37
C ASN A 606 0.75 -2.86 33.96
N ASP A 607 0.86 -4.19 34.03
CA ASP A 607 2.06 -4.89 34.46
C ASP A 607 2.95 -5.22 33.24
N THR A 608 4.04 -4.46 33.08
CA THR A 608 4.98 -4.62 31.97
C THR A 608 5.60 -6.02 31.91
N ASP A 609 6.00 -6.59 33.04
CA ASP A 609 6.69 -7.88 33.09
C ASP A 609 5.72 -9.04 32.78
N ALA A 610 4.48 -8.94 33.25
CA ALA A 610 3.43 -9.90 32.93
C ALA A 610 3.08 -9.85 31.43
N MET A 611 2.95 -8.64 30.87
CA MET A 611 2.69 -8.46 29.44
C MET A 611 3.85 -8.94 28.57
N GLU A 612 5.11 -8.77 28.99
CA GLU A 612 6.28 -9.33 28.31
C GLU A 612 6.21 -10.87 28.29
N ARG A 613 5.94 -11.51 29.44
CA ARG A 613 5.80 -12.97 29.52
C ARG A 613 4.62 -13.54 28.71
N ILE A 614 3.52 -12.79 28.60
CA ILE A 614 2.39 -13.16 27.73
C ILE A 614 2.78 -13.07 26.26
N ASN A 615 3.50 -12.03 25.86
CA ASN A 615 3.97 -11.87 24.48
C ASN A 615 5.02 -12.93 24.11
N ASP A 616 5.96 -13.25 25.00
CA ASP A 616 6.94 -14.34 24.79
C ASP A 616 6.25 -15.70 24.59
N TYR A 617 5.20 -15.96 25.37
CA TYR A 617 4.38 -17.15 25.20
C TYR A 617 3.66 -17.14 23.84
N ALA A 618 3.02 -16.01 23.51
CA ALA A 618 2.28 -15.88 22.27
C ALA A 618 3.17 -15.97 21.02
N GLU A 619 4.40 -15.47 21.06
CA GLU A 619 5.36 -15.58 19.95
C GLU A 619 5.72 -17.04 19.67
N LYS A 620 5.99 -17.83 20.71
CA LYS A 620 6.29 -19.26 20.58
C LYS A 620 5.12 -20.03 20.00
N GLU A 621 3.91 -19.77 20.50
CA GLU A 621 2.68 -20.38 19.99
C GLU A 621 2.37 -19.95 18.55
N PHE A 622 2.63 -18.69 18.19
CA PHE A 622 2.45 -18.18 16.83
C PHE A 622 3.33 -18.95 15.84
N ILE A 623 4.63 -19.08 16.15
CA ILE A 623 5.59 -19.82 15.32
C ILE A 623 5.17 -21.28 15.20
N SER A 624 4.84 -21.94 16.31
CA SER A 624 4.38 -23.33 16.33
C SER A 624 3.13 -23.54 15.47
N LEU A 625 2.12 -22.68 15.65
CA LEU A 625 0.86 -22.75 14.92
C LEU A 625 1.05 -22.52 13.42
N TYR A 626 1.90 -21.56 13.03
CA TYR A 626 2.24 -21.32 11.63
C TYR A 626 2.97 -22.52 11.02
N GLU A 627 4.02 -23.02 11.69
CA GLU A 627 4.84 -24.14 11.22
C GLU A 627 4.02 -25.43 11.00
N ASN A 628 3.07 -25.71 11.90
CA ASN A 628 2.18 -26.87 11.79
C ASN A 628 1.23 -26.75 10.59
N ASN A 629 0.90 -25.53 10.16
CA ASN A 629 -0.11 -25.28 9.12
C ASN A 629 0.49 -24.76 7.79
N LYS A 630 1.78 -24.46 7.72
CA LYS A 630 2.42 -23.82 6.55
C LYS A 630 2.21 -24.56 5.23
N ARG A 631 2.14 -25.88 5.26
CA ARG A 631 1.87 -26.71 4.06
C ARG A 631 0.45 -26.51 3.52
N SER A 632 -0.54 -26.38 4.41
CA SER A 632 -1.92 -26.10 4.03
C SER A 632 -2.07 -24.65 3.56
N ILE A 633 -1.41 -23.70 4.25
CA ILE A 633 -1.35 -22.29 3.84
C ILE A 633 -0.77 -22.17 2.42
N ALA A 634 0.29 -22.92 2.11
CA ALA A 634 0.93 -22.93 0.79
C ALA A 634 0.02 -23.42 -0.36
N ARG A 635 -1.13 -24.04 -0.06
CA ARG A 635 -2.12 -24.49 -1.06
C ARG A 635 -3.27 -23.51 -1.27
N LEU A 636 -3.37 -22.47 -0.45
CA LEU A 636 -4.37 -21.43 -0.62
C LEU A 636 -4.14 -20.63 -1.91
N SER A 637 -5.17 -19.92 -2.36
CA SER A 637 -5.04 -18.93 -3.43
C SER A 637 -4.04 -17.83 -3.05
N GLU A 638 -3.46 -17.18 -4.06
CA GLU A 638 -2.50 -16.11 -3.87
C GLU A 638 -3.05 -14.99 -2.98
N ALA A 639 -4.34 -14.65 -3.14
CA ALA A 639 -5.04 -13.65 -2.33
C ALA A 639 -4.99 -13.99 -0.83
N ARG A 640 -5.24 -15.25 -0.49
CA ARG A 640 -5.28 -15.72 0.89
C ARG A 640 -3.89 -15.89 1.47
N LYS A 641 -2.91 -16.38 0.69
CA LYS A 641 -1.49 -16.45 1.10
C LYS A 641 -0.95 -15.09 1.57
N ASN A 642 -1.25 -14.02 0.83
CA ASN A 642 -0.86 -12.65 1.19
C ASN A 642 -1.36 -12.22 2.59
N VAL A 643 -2.44 -12.80 3.12
CA VAL A 643 -2.89 -12.53 4.50
C VAL A 643 -1.92 -13.12 5.51
N TYR A 644 -1.49 -14.38 5.32
CA TYR A 644 -0.53 -15.04 6.19
C TYR A 644 0.86 -14.42 6.08
N GLU A 645 1.29 -14.04 4.87
CA GLU A 645 2.56 -13.34 4.66
C GLU A 645 2.63 -12.03 5.45
N ARG A 646 1.53 -11.24 5.46
CA ARG A 646 1.46 -10.03 6.29
C ARG A 646 1.60 -10.33 7.78
N LEU A 647 0.99 -11.42 8.27
CA LEU A 647 1.11 -11.83 9.67
C LEU A 647 2.55 -12.26 10.02
N THR A 648 3.20 -13.03 9.15
CA THR A 648 4.59 -13.46 9.37
C THR A 648 5.56 -12.30 9.28
N ASN A 649 5.36 -11.35 8.37
CA ASN A 649 6.22 -10.18 8.20
C ASN A 649 6.12 -9.21 9.38
N ALA A 650 4.96 -9.14 10.02
CA ALA A 650 4.71 -8.34 11.22
C ALA A 650 5.30 -8.96 12.50
N SER A 651 5.78 -10.22 12.45
CA SER A 651 6.46 -10.90 13.56
C SER A 651 7.78 -10.22 13.91
N VAL A 652 8.12 -10.22 15.20
CA VAL A 652 9.39 -9.68 15.70
C VAL A 652 10.55 -10.56 15.24
N GLN A 653 10.42 -11.88 15.40
CA GLN A 653 11.40 -12.85 14.89
C GLN A 653 11.17 -13.16 13.40
N PRO A 654 12.22 -13.16 12.56
CA PRO A 654 12.12 -13.62 11.17
C PRO A 654 11.74 -15.10 11.09
N ILE A 655 10.68 -15.39 10.34
CA ILE A 655 10.19 -16.74 10.08
C ILE A 655 10.61 -17.15 8.67
N SER A 656 11.14 -18.37 8.52
CA SER A 656 11.49 -18.89 7.20
C SER A 656 10.22 -19.29 6.45
N VAL A 657 10.14 -18.88 5.19
CA VAL A 657 9.05 -19.20 4.27
C VAL A 657 9.60 -19.97 3.06
N PRO A 658 8.77 -20.75 2.34
CA PRO A 658 9.18 -21.36 1.08
C PRO A 658 9.70 -20.31 0.09
N TRP A 659 10.81 -20.60 -0.58
CA TRP A 659 11.35 -19.70 -1.60
C TRP A 659 10.76 -20.04 -2.97
N ILE A 660 9.74 -19.29 -3.37
CA ILE A 660 9.01 -19.53 -4.62
C ILE A 660 9.41 -18.46 -5.64
N LEU A 661 10.02 -18.91 -6.73
CA LEU A 661 10.31 -18.08 -7.89
C LEU A 661 9.06 -17.97 -8.79
N PRO A 662 8.71 -16.79 -9.33
CA PRO A 662 7.51 -16.62 -10.16
C PRO A 662 7.68 -17.19 -11.58
N ASN A 663 6.59 -17.26 -12.36
CA ASN A 663 6.64 -17.74 -13.75
C ASN A 663 7.28 -16.71 -14.70
N SER A 664 7.21 -15.44 -14.31
CA SER A 664 7.82 -14.32 -15.01
C SER A 664 8.32 -13.28 -14.00
N ILE A 665 9.36 -12.54 -14.36
CA ILE A 665 9.91 -11.46 -13.54
C ILE A 665 9.97 -10.14 -14.33
N ASP A 666 9.72 -9.04 -13.61
CA ASP A 666 10.04 -7.70 -14.08
C ASP A 666 11.56 -7.50 -14.05
N PHE A 667 12.13 -7.09 -15.18
CA PHE A 667 13.55 -6.82 -15.29
C PHE A 667 13.81 -5.48 -15.99
N SER A 668 14.84 -4.76 -15.52
CA SER A 668 15.31 -3.52 -16.12
C SER A 668 16.68 -3.79 -16.74
N VAL A 669 16.77 -3.67 -18.06
CA VAL A 669 17.99 -3.92 -18.83
C VAL A 669 18.89 -2.69 -18.72
N PRO A 670 20.08 -2.80 -18.07
CA PRO A 670 20.99 -1.67 -17.94
C PRO A 670 21.63 -1.28 -19.27
N GLU A 671 22.07 -0.03 -19.39
CA GLU A 671 22.93 0.39 -20.50
C GLU A 671 24.24 -0.42 -20.51
N ASN A 672 24.73 -0.77 -21.71
CA ASN A 672 25.92 -1.62 -21.92
C ASN A 672 25.77 -3.06 -21.37
N SER A 673 24.57 -3.62 -21.45
CA SER A 673 24.28 -5.00 -21.14
C SER A 673 25.02 -5.99 -22.05
N MET A 674 25.27 -7.18 -21.51
CA MET A 674 25.79 -8.34 -22.23
C MET A 674 24.78 -9.47 -22.15
N LYS A 675 24.76 -10.32 -23.17
CA LYS A 675 23.93 -11.53 -23.19
C LYS A 675 24.64 -12.67 -22.49
N PHE A 676 23.93 -13.33 -21.60
CA PHE A 676 24.35 -14.53 -20.90
C PHE A 676 23.41 -15.68 -21.22
N GLU A 677 23.98 -16.88 -21.30
CA GLU A 677 23.24 -18.13 -21.44
C GLU A 677 23.04 -18.80 -20.07
N GLN A 678 22.24 -19.86 -20.05
CA GLN A 678 22.04 -20.74 -18.88
C GLN A 678 21.53 -20.03 -17.62
N HIS A 679 20.86 -18.88 -17.77
CA HIS A 679 20.16 -18.22 -16.68
C HIS A 679 18.77 -18.83 -16.49
N LEU A 680 18.28 -18.89 -15.24
CA LEU A 680 16.95 -19.43 -14.89
C LEU A 680 15.80 -18.65 -15.54
N TYR A 681 15.99 -17.36 -15.79
CA TYR A 681 15.04 -16.50 -16.52
C TYR A 681 15.64 -16.02 -17.84
N CYS A 682 14.85 -15.98 -18.90
CA CYS A 682 15.33 -15.56 -20.22
C CYS A 682 14.27 -14.79 -21.01
N SER A 683 14.76 -14.08 -22.03
CA SER A 683 13.95 -13.55 -23.13
C SER A 683 13.51 -14.68 -24.05
N GLU A 684 12.67 -14.36 -25.04
CA GLU A 684 12.18 -15.34 -26.03
C GLU A 684 13.30 -15.98 -26.86
N ASP A 685 14.45 -15.31 -26.99
CA ASP A 685 15.64 -15.83 -27.68
C ASP A 685 16.50 -16.78 -26.81
N GLY A 686 16.06 -17.06 -25.56
CA GLY A 686 16.76 -17.94 -24.62
C GLY A 686 17.92 -17.29 -23.88
N THR A 687 18.17 -15.98 -24.08
CA THR A 687 19.26 -15.26 -23.42
C THR A 687 18.78 -14.39 -22.26
N PHE A 688 19.69 -14.13 -21.32
CA PHE A 688 19.50 -13.16 -20.24
C PHE A 688 20.45 -11.99 -20.44
N GLU A 689 19.90 -10.79 -20.60
CA GLU A 689 20.67 -9.61 -20.92
C GLU A 689 20.82 -8.70 -19.69
N THR A 690 22.04 -8.51 -19.21
CA THR A 690 22.30 -7.67 -18.02
C THR A 690 23.72 -7.10 -17.99
N SER A 691 24.00 -6.22 -17.03
CA SER A 691 25.35 -5.81 -16.68
C SER A 691 25.74 -6.41 -15.33
N LEU A 692 26.83 -7.18 -15.33
CA LEU A 692 27.44 -7.78 -14.15
C LEU A 692 28.77 -7.08 -13.88
N ASN A 693 29.13 -6.90 -12.61
CA ASN A 693 30.45 -6.40 -12.24
C ASN A 693 31.55 -7.44 -12.54
N THR A 694 32.82 -7.03 -12.50
CA THR A 694 33.95 -7.91 -12.86
C THR A 694 34.04 -9.17 -11.98
N TRP A 695 33.59 -9.09 -10.73
CA TRP A 695 33.63 -10.21 -9.80
C TRP A 695 32.49 -11.18 -10.09
N GLU A 696 31.26 -10.69 -10.27
CA GLU A 696 30.08 -11.47 -10.68
C GLU A 696 30.36 -12.22 -11.99
N ILE A 697 30.88 -11.53 -13.02
CA ILE A 697 31.23 -12.15 -14.31
C ILE A 697 32.25 -13.27 -14.10
N GLY A 698 33.30 -13.02 -13.32
CA GLY A 698 34.34 -14.00 -13.09
C GLY A 698 33.83 -15.23 -12.34
N VAL A 699 33.02 -15.05 -11.29
CA VAL A 699 32.42 -16.16 -10.53
C VAL A 699 31.47 -16.98 -11.42
N VAL A 700 30.54 -16.34 -12.13
CA VAL A 700 29.63 -17.06 -13.04
C VAL A 700 30.42 -17.82 -14.11
N THR A 701 31.45 -17.21 -14.68
CA THR A 701 32.30 -17.85 -15.70
C THR A 701 33.06 -19.06 -15.14
N GLU A 702 33.61 -18.97 -13.92
CA GLU A 702 34.30 -20.08 -13.25
C GLU A 702 33.33 -21.23 -12.94
N GLU A 703 32.14 -20.93 -12.42
CA GLU A 703 31.13 -21.93 -12.07
C GLU A 703 30.57 -22.66 -13.30
N LEU A 704 30.31 -21.94 -14.40
CA LEU A 704 29.88 -22.55 -15.66
C LEU A 704 30.97 -23.47 -16.24
N LYS A 705 32.25 -23.09 -16.15
CA LYS A 705 33.38 -23.96 -16.54
C LYS A 705 33.48 -25.20 -15.65
N ASN A 706 33.15 -25.06 -14.37
CA ASN A 706 33.14 -26.14 -13.40
C ASN A 706 31.88 -27.02 -13.47
N GLY A 707 31.04 -26.83 -14.49
CA GLY A 707 29.90 -27.70 -14.78
C GLY A 707 28.60 -27.32 -14.09
N ALA A 708 28.41 -26.04 -13.71
CA ALA A 708 27.11 -25.54 -13.30
C ALA A 708 26.06 -25.75 -14.42
N VAL A 709 24.87 -26.20 -14.01
CA VAL A 709 23.74 -26.46 -14.92
C VAL A 709 23.14 -25.14 -15.40
N CYS A 710 22.86 -24.26 -14.44
CA CYS A 710 22.30 -22.93 -14.66
C CYS A 710 22.57 -22.04 -13.45
N TRP A 711 22.20 -20.77 -13.56
CA TRP A 711 22.40 -19.79 -12.51
C TRP A 711 21.26 -18.79 -12.42
N LEU A 712 21.15 -18.13 -11.27
CA LEU A 712 20.23 -17.04 -11.01
C LEU A 712 21.00 -15.86 -10.43
N ARG A 713 20.85 -14.69 -11.05
CA ARG A 713 21.17 -13.43 -10.39
C ARG A 713 20.04 -13.08 -9.43
N ASN A 714 20.32 -13.13 -8.14
CA ASN A 714 19.34 -12.77 -7.12
C ASN A 714 19.35 -11.25 -6.96
N LEU A 715 18.29 -10.60 -7.43
CA LEU A 715 18.20 -9.14 -7.39
C LEU A 715 17.83 -8.66 -6.00
N ASP A 716 18.36 -7.52 -5.56
CA ASP A 716 18.02 -6.94 -4.27
C ASP A 716 16.54 -6.54 -4.17
N ARG A 717 15.93 -6.83 -3.02
CA ARG A 717 14.61 -6.32 -2.60
C ARG A 717 13.46 -6.59 -3.58
N LYS A 718 13.56 -7.63 -4.41
CA LYS A 718 12.41 -8.16 -5.15
C LYS A 718 11.64 -9.11 -4.23
N LYS A 719 10.32 -9.22 -4.40
CA LYS A 719 9.49 -10.15 -3.60
C LYS A 719 9.90 -11.61 -3.74
N TRP A 720 10.53 -11.95 -4.86
CA TRP A 720 11.03 -13.29 -5.15
C TRP A 720 12.49 -13.48 -4.75
N SER A 721 13.19 -12.46 -4.26
CA SER A 721 14.60 -12.58 -3.90
C SER A 721 14.83 -13.60 -2.79
N LEU A 722 15.98 -14.26 -2.83
CA LEU A 722 16.52 -14.94 -1.67
C LEU A 722 16.99 -13.87 -0.68
N GLU A 723 16.41 -13.90 0.50
CA GLU A 723 16.63 -12.91 1.55
C GLU A 723 17.03 -13.65 2.83
N ILE A 724 18.13 -13.19 3.43
CA ILE A 724 18.71 -13.80 4.61
C ILE A 724 18.84 -12.75 5.73
N PRO A 725 18.39 -13.06 6.96
CA PRO A 725 18.52 -12.16 8.10
C PRO A 725 19.97 -12.06 8.57
N TYR A 726 20.38 -10.83 8.88
CA TYR A 726 21.57 -10.57 9.69
C TYR A 726 21.27 -9.46 10.71
N GLU A 727 22.08 -9.38 11.76
CA GLU A 727 21.90 -8.41 12.85
C GLU A 727 23.00 -7.36 12.80
N VAL A 728 22.64 -6.09 12.85
CA VAL A 728 23.59 -4.98 12.98
C VAL A 728 23.07 -3.98 14.01
N GLY A 729 23.86 -3.68 15.03
CA GLY A 729 23.45 -2.76 16.10
C GLY A 729 22.20 -3.18 16.87
N GLY A 730 21.95 -4.50 17.01
CA GLY A 730 20.76 -5.04 17.67
C GLY A 730 19.48 -5.03 16.81
N VAL A 731 19.56 -4.53 15.57
CA VAL A 731 18.44 -4.52 14.62
C VAL A 731 18.64 -5.64 13.61
N THR A 732 17.59 -6.44 13.39
CA THR A 732 17.57 -7.45 12.33
C THR A 732 17.26 -6.79 10.99
N THR A 733 18.07 -7.09 9.98
CA THR A 733 18.02 -6.52 8.63
C THR A 733 18.26 -7.59 7.57
N SER A 734 17.95 -7.27 6.32
CA SER A 734 18.03 -8.18 5.17
C SER A 734 19.35 -8.04 4.43
N MET A 735 19.97 -9.17 4.07
CA MET A 735 20.91 -9.25 2.96
C MET A 735 20.36 -10.13 1.85
N PHE A 736 20.80 -9.86 0.63
CA PHE A 736 20.40 -10.55 -0.58
C PHE A 736 21.68 -11.06 -1.24
N PRO A 737 22.01 -12.35 -1.13
CA PRO A 737 23.21 -12.88 -1.76
C PRO A 737 23.14 -12.72 -3.28
N ASP A 738 24.21 -12.33 -3.97
CA ASP A 738 24.15 -11.94 -5.39
C ASP A 738 23.80 -13.09 -6.35
N LEU A 739 24.34 -14.29 -6.11
CA LEU A 739 24.28 -15.41 -7.05
C LEU A 739 23.76 -16.69 -6.39
N VAL A 740 22.87 -17.38 -7.11
CA VAL A 740 22.52 -18.77 -6.83
C VAL A 740 22.95 -19.63 -8.01
N ILE A 741 23.82 -20.61 -7.74
CA ILE A 741 24.36 -21.52 -8.74
C ILE A 741 23.72 -22.89 -8.56
N VAL A 742 23.26 -23.47 -9.66
CA VAL A 742 22.68 -24.80 -9.66
C VAL A 742 23.70 -25.78 -10.21
N ARG A 743 24.10 -26.75 -9.39
CA ARG A 743 24.87 -27.91 -9.81
C ARG A 743 23.99 -29.15 -9.80
N SER A 744 24.50 -30.22 -10.40
CA SER A 744 23.89 -31.55 -10.29
C SER A 744 24.88 -32.55 -9.71
N ASP A 745 24.37 -33.49 -8.93
CA ASP A 745 25.10 -34.67 -8.47
C ASP A 745 24.24 -35.93 -8.58
N ALA A 746 24.69 -37.05 -8.01
CA ALA A 746 23.98 -38.32 -8.08
C ALA A 746 22.62 -38.34 -7.33
N GLN A 747 22.36 -37.36 -6.45
CA GLN A 747 21.16 -37.25 -5.62
C GLN A 747 20.16 -36.20 -6.16
N GLY A 748 20.56 -35.39 -7.13
CA GLY A 748 19.70 -34.41 -7.80
C GLY A 748 20.39 -33.06 -7.99
N TYR A 749 19.60 -31.98 -7.93
CA TYR A 749 20.11 -30.62 -8.00
C TYR A 749 20.59 -30.13 -6.64
N VAL A 750 21.72 -29.43 -6.65
CA VAL A 750 22.32 -28.78 -5.48
C VAL A 750 22.36 -27.28 -5.72
N PHE A 751 21.84 -26.51 -4.77
CA PHE A 751 21.71 -25.06 -4.86
C PHE A 751 22.76 -24.39 -3.98
N ASP A 752 23.72 -23.73 -4.61
CA ASP A 752 24.77 -23.00 -3.91
C ASP A 752 24.46 -21.51 -3.86
N ILE A 753 24.72 -20.89 -2.71
CA ILE A 753 24.61 -19.44 -2.49
C ILE A 753 26.02 -18.87 -2.55
N LEU A 754 26.30 -18.03 -3.55
CA LEU A 754 27.60 -17.41 -3.74
C LEU A 754 27.48 -15.88 -3.61
N GLU A 755 28.24 -15.31 -2.69
CA GLU A 755 28.25 -13.87 -2.40
C GLU A 755 29.64 -13.29 -2.69
N PRO A 756 29.90 -12.78 -3.91
CA PRO A 756 31.08 -11.96 -4.21
C PRO A 756 31.06 -10.66 -3.40
N HIS A 757 32.01 -10.48 -2.50
CA HIS A 757 31.90 -9.45 -1.46
C HIS A 757 33.11 -8.51 -1.41
N ASP A 758 32.87 -7.21 -1.59
CA ASP A 758 33.90 -6.16 -1.45
C ASP A 758 34.35 -6.02 0.03
N PRO A 759 35.63 -6.27 0.36
CA PRO A 759 36.15 -6.18 1.72
C PRO A 759 36.16 -4.75 2.30
N SER A 760 35.97 -3.71 1.48
CA SER A 760 36.00 -2.30 1.92
C SER A 760 34.74 -1.83 2.67
N ARG A 761 33.65 -2.60 2.60
CA ARG A 761 32.37 -2.24 3.23
C ARG A 761 32.40 -2.48 4.76
N LYS A 762 31.66 -1.66 5.51
CA LYS A 762 31.68 -1.68 6.99
C LYS A 762 30.85 -2.80 7.60
N ASP A 763 29.84 -3.28 6.88
CA ASP A 763 28.85 -4.29 7.29
C ASP A 763 29.23 -5.73 6.87
N ASN A 764 30.52 -6.01 6.67
CA ASN A 764 30.98 -7.32 6.17
C ASN A 764 30.87 -8.41 7.22
N TYR A 765 31.40 -8.19 8.43
CA TYR A 765 31.34 -9.20 9.49
C TYR A 765 29.89 -9.54 9.90
N PRO A 766 28.94 -8.58 10.04
CA PRO A 766 27.55 -8.90 10.36
C PRO A 766 26.89 -9.78 9.30
N LYS A 767 27.15 -9.51 8.01
CA LYS A 767 26.65 -10.34 6.90
C LYS A 767 27.26 -11.74 6.90
N ALA A 768 28.57 -11.86 7.12
CA ALA A 768 29.24 -13.15 7.25
C ALA A 768 28.65 -13.98 8.41
N VAL A 769 28.41 -13.35 9.56
CA VAL A 769 27.72 -13.96 10.71
C VAL A 769 26.30 -14.37 10.34
N GLY A 770 25.56 -13.54 9.60
CA GLY A 770 24.24 -13.85 9.07
C GLY A 770 24.23 -15.10 8.18
N LEU A 771 25.17 -15.20 7.23
CA LEU A 771 25.32 -16.36 6.33
C LEU A 771 25.65 -17.61 7.14
N ALA A 772 26.51 -17.49 8.15
CA ALA A 772 26.87 -18.60 9.02
C ALA A 772 25.68 -19.06 9.89
N LYS A 773 24.88 -18.14 10.45
CA LYS A 773 23.63 -18.45 11.17
C LYS A 773 22.60 -19.11 10.25
N PHE A 774 22.49 -18.66 9.00
CA PHE A 774 21.59 -19.25 8.00
C PHE A 774 22.03 -20.67 7.63
N ALA A 775 23.31 -20.86 7.34
CA ALA A 775 23.88 -22.18 7.06
C ALA A 775 23.68 -23.16 8.23
N GLU A 776 23.81 -22.71 9.48
CA GLU A 776 23.55 -23.56 10.66
C GLU A 776 22.13 -24.14 10.67
N LYS A 777 21.14 -23.33 10.27
CA LYS A 777 19.72 -23.68 10.30
C LYS A 777 19.27 -24.48 9.08
N HIS A 778 19.92 -24.29 7.92
CA HIS A 778 19.41 -24.75 6.62
C HIS A 778 20.47 -25.45 5.75
N TRP A 779 21.54 -25.97 6.35
CA TRP A 779 22.61 -26.70 5.64
C TRP A 779 22.09 -27.94 4.87
N ASP A 780 20.92 -28.47 5.23
CA ASP A 780 20.29 -29.61 4.59
C ASP A 780 19.58 -29.26 3.27
N LYS A 781 19.35 -27.97 3.00
CA LYS A 781 18.62 -27.48 1.82
C LYS A 781 19.51 -26.83 0.76
N PHE A 782 20.63 -26.27 1.18
CA PHE A 782 21.59 -25.59 0.32
C PHE A 782 22.92 -26.33 0.33
N GLY A 783 23.64 -26.28 -0.79
CA GLY A 783 24.97 -26.85 -0.90
C GLY A 783 26.02 -25.93 -0.27
N ARG A 784 26.83 -25.31 -1.12
CA ARG A 784 27.86 -24.34 -0.70
C ARG A 784 27.20 -23.01 -0.34
N ILE A 785 27.61 -22.41 0.77
CA ILE A 785 27.18 -21.06 1.16
C ILE A 785 28.44 -20.23 1.33
N GLN A 786 28.86 -19.55 0.27
CA GLN A 786 30.19 -18.98 0.17
C GLN A 786 30.18 -17.46 0.20
N LEU A 787 31.08 -16.91 1.00
CA LEU A 787 31.52 -15.53 0.90
C LEU A 787 32.82 -15.49 0.10
N ILE A 788 32.85 -14.72 -0.99
CA ILE A 788 33.92 -14.79 -1.99
C ILE A 788 34.64 -13.45 -2.09
N ARG A 789 35.98 -13.45 -2.11
CA ARG A 789 36.80 -12.25 -2.33
C ARG A 789 37.72 -12.45 -3.51
N LEU A 790 37.77 -11.47 -4.41
CA LEU A 790 38.81 -11.38 -5.42
C LEU A 790 40.09 -10.82 -4.78
N LYS A 791 41.17 -11.60 -4.76
CA LYS A 791 42.48 -11.17 -4.25
C LYS A 791 43.58 -11.56 -5.24
N LYS A 792 44.66 -10.77 -5.26
CA LYS A 792 45.86 -11.09 -6.04
C LYS A 792 46.65 -12.20 -5.35
N GLY A 793 46.86 -13.31 -6.04
CA GLY A 793 47.64 -14.45 -5.58
C GLY A 793 49.16 -14.20 -5.64
N VAL A 794 49.92 -15.18 -5.15
CA VAL A 794 51.40 -15.15 -5.14
C VAL A 794 51.99 -15.16 -6.56
N ASP A 795 51.25 -15.72 -7.52
CA ASP A 795 51.57 -15.73 -8.95
C ASP A 795 51.31 -14.38 -9.65
N GLY A 796 50.80 -13.39 -8.91
CA GLY A 796 50.49 -12.07 -9.40
C GLY A 796 49.20 -11.98 -10.23
N ARG A 797 48.37 -13.04 -10.26
CA ARG A 797 47.05 -13.03 -10.92
C ARG A 797 45.94 -12.86 -9.89
N GLU A 798 44.77 -12.42 -10.33
CA GLU A 798 43.59 -12.34 -9.46
C GLU A 798 42.90 -13.70 -9.37
N HIS A 799 42.54 -14.10 -8.16
CA HIS A 799 41.84 -15.36 -7.87
C HIS A 799 40.68 -15.14 -6.91
N PHE A 800 39.67 -15.99 -7.02
CA PHE A 800 38.55 -16.04 -6.10
C PHE A 800 38.89 -16.90 -4.88
N TYR A 801 38.97 -16.25 -3.72
CA TYR A 801 39.15 -16.90 -2.43
C TYR A 801 37.79 -17.03 -1.75
N ARG A 802 37.42 -18.26 -1.40
CA ARG A 802 36.06 -18.64 -0.99
C ARG A 802 36.07 -19.12 0.46
N LEU A 803 35.18 -18.54 1.26
CA LEU A 803 34.94 -18.94 2.64
C LEU A 803 33.56 -19.61 2.72
N ASP A 804 33.55 -20.93 2.90
CA ASP A 804 32.33 -21.75 2.82
C ASP A 804 31.71 -22.00 4.20
N MET A 805 30.59 -21.34 4.46
CA MET A 805 29.79 -21.45 5.69
C MET A 805 29.07 -22.80 5.81
N GLY A 806 29.02 -23.60 4.74
CA GLY A 806 28.58 -24.99 4.82
C GLY A 806 29.51 -25.85 5.68
N LYS A 807 30.80 -25.51 5.74
CA LYS A 807 31.80 -26.24 6.55
C LYS A 807 31.70 -25.86 8.02
N THR A 808 31.42 -26.83 8.89
CA THR A 808 31.24 -26.62 10.34
C THR A 808 32.39 -25.87 11.02
N THR A 809 33.64 -26.14 10.63
CA THR A 809 34.82 -25.46 11.20
C THR A 809 34.85 -23.97 10.87
N ILE A 810 34.53 -23.61 9.62
CA ILE A 810 34.47 -22.23 9.15
C ILE A 810 33.27 -21.53 9.78
N ARG A 811 32.08 -22.16 9.72
CA ARG A 811 30.83 -21.63 10.28
C ARG A 811 30.97 -21.23 11.75
N ASN A 812 31.55 -22.11 12.57
CA ASN A 812 31.73 -21.84 14.00
C ASN A 812 32.72 -20.69 14.27
N LYS A 813 33.80 -20.59 13.49
CA LYS A 813 34.73 -19.45 13.59
C LYS A 813 34.02 -18.13 13.24
N VAL A 814 33.31 -18.11 12.12
CA VAL A 814 32.64 -16.90 11.61
C VAL A 814 31.51 -16.45 12.54
N ARG A 815 30.73 -17.36 13.13
CA ARG A 815 29.66 -16.99 14.08
C ARG A 815 30.15 -16.25 15.32
N GLY A 816 31.42 -16.45 15.70
CA GLY A 816 32.01 -15.86 16.90
C GLY A 816 32.66 -14.49 16.70
N ILE A 817 32.76 -14.01 15.46
CA ILE A 817 33.45 -12.75 15.18
C ILE A 817 32.59 -11.53 15.50
N THR A 818 33.26 -10.43 15.83
CA THR A 818 32.61 -9.14 16.15
C THR A 818 33.20 -7.96 15.38
N SER A 819 34.17 -8.22 14.49
CA SER A 819 34.82 -7.18 13.70
C SER A 819 35.25 -7.66 12.31
N ASN A 820 35.53 -6.71 11.41
CA ASN A 820 36.02 -7.02 10.07
C ASN A 820 37.46 -7.55 10.10
N GLU A 821 38.31 -7.10 11.05
CA GLU A 821 39.68 -7.61 11.19
C GLU A 821 39.71 -9.11 11.53
N GLU A 822 38.73 -9.59 12.31
CA GLU A 822 38.59 -11.01 12.61
C GLU A 822 38.13 -11.80 11.38
N LEU A 823 37.19 -11.25 10.60
CA LEU A 823 36.78 -11.84 9.32
C LEU A 823 37.96 -11.94 8.35
N ASP A 824 38.78 -10.89 8.27
CA ASP A 824 39.95 -10.85 7.39
C ASP A 824 40.98 -11.93 7.75
N ARG A 825 41.24 -12.13 9.05
CA ARG A 825 42.11 -13.22 9.53
C ARG A 825 41.60 -14.59 9.11
N ILE A 826 40.28 -14.82 9.23
CA ILE A 826 39.67 -16.09 8.80
C ILE A 826 39.84 -16.28 7.29
N PHE A 827 39.66 -15.23 6.49
CA PHE A 827 39.91 -15.30 5.05
C PHE A 827 41.37 -15.64 4.72
N ASP A 828 42.33 -15.10 5.48
CA ASP A 828 43.74 -15.35 5.23
C ASP A 828 44.17 -16.77 5.64
N THR A 829 43.49 -17.39 6.62
CA THR A 829 43.84 -18.73 7.12
C THR A 829 43.03 -19.88 6.51
N ASP A 830 41.75 -19.64 6.19
CA ASP A 830 40.79 -20.71 5.89
C ASP A 830 40.15 -20.60 4.49
N ALA A 831 40.32 -19.49 3.76
CA ALA A 831 39.74 -19.38 2.43
C ALA A 831 40.46 -20.26 1.41
N VAL A 832 39.69 -20.86 0.51
CA VAL A 832 40.18 -21.80 -0.52
C VAL A 832 39.93 -21.27 -1.92
N ARG A 833 40.69 -21.78 -2.89
CA ARG A 833 40.51 -21.56 -4.33
C ARG A 833 39.87 -22.79 -4.97
N GLU A 834 39.20 -22.59 -6.10
CA GLU A 834 38.53 -23.65 -6.87
C GLU A 834 39.00 -23.75 -8.34
N ASP A 835 39.98 -22.92 -8.74
CA ASP A 835 40.53 -22.81 -10.10
C ASP A 835 41.78 -23.67 -10.37
#